data_AF-A0A822C8Q9-F1
#
_entry.id   AF-A0A822C8Q9-F1
#
_cell.length_a   1.000
_cell.length_b   1.000
_cell.length_c   1.000
_cell.angle_alpha   90.00
_cell.angle_beta   90.00
_cell.angle_gamma   90.00
#
_symmetry.space_group_name_H-M   'P 1'
#
loop_
_entity.id
_entity.type
_entity.pdbx_description
1 polymer ?
#
loop_
_entity_poly.entity_id
_entity_poly.type
_entity_poly.pdbx_seq_one_letter_code
_entity_poly.pdbx_strand_id
1 'polypeptide(L)'
;MKSFRRLISCAANPIWEIEPYLEEKSYPWLYPEGKGGEADPERPLQISIRDYYKQRLKSSDNRWQKDPTWIFRALNLLQRQDLCRSVNYHAKKKYQHGKLCYQIYPDIGMVIRGSSAFWEKARRHLRAMYATLGKPFIFLSINLQDDVEFLTNIDPDKFGSTNNPNFQAIDSLSDDEYLMLVNQNAALVARMCKRRIAAFEEYINDKKYPFLIDYVVSHYFFKIEFQRDGLPHLHTLLWVENPPSTETTEGRQAILNFVDKFLTTELPDPNAEPHLYKLVRKKQWHAHTFTCSKNKPIIRRRRERKQLTSELNDKTQDNLHHMYSINRSNEEEIYEKVDPENDPDLLRMKVERREFFERARCRFGKPDPLAANTHFRTHNESRILTRGDRDIIMKRTTEESRRIVPYNINLLKTFKCNHDVQIVTDPWAAAEYLFSYISKEAHMEKDLVQKLAGCTCSTVEEARKVLLKAGNAVLSHRQIGKVEAVWLILGIPLYRCSMATTHLYISLPSYEDRILKNVNFNIDCITEDDFVTTIIHRYSQRPSIPEVINNLTLFEFAVWFSTDYSDSTHEDDQNDSFTINPLWRSSYDEPPLLKMSRRLPRIKLASDQKMRQHENPKCVTFTCLHDDTAQCIYSILCLNIPFRDAVQEFLGGQQ
;
A
#
# COMPACT_ATOMS: atom_id res chain seq x y z
N MET A 1 -26.65 -5.22 -28.01
CA MET A 1 -27.11 -6.25 -27.05
C MET A 1 -27.38 -7.63 -27.66
N LYS A 2 -27.99 -7.76 -28.86
CA LYS A 2 -28.21 -9.08 -29.51
C LYS A 2 -26.91 -9.80 -29.97
N SER A 3 -25.87 -9.06 -30.32
CA SER A 3 -24.53 -9.61 -30.67
C SER A 3 -23.75 -10.15 -29.47
N PHE A 4 -24.01 -9.65 -28.25
CA PHE A 4 -23.31 -10.05 -27.03
C PHE A 4 -23.87 -11.36 -26.42
N ARG A 5 -25.13 -11.70 -26.70
CA ARG A 5 -25.75 -12.96 -26.23
C ARG A 5 -25.24 -14.21 -26.96
N ARG A 6 -24.74 -14.09 -28.21
CA ARG A 6 -24.17 -15.23 -28.97
C ARG A 6 -22.79 -15.69 -28.49
N LEU A 7 -22.02 -14.80 -27.84
CA LEU A 7 -20.72 -15.17 -27.24
C LEU A 7 -20.86 -16.01 -25.96
N ILE A 8 -22.04 -16.01 -25.33
CA ILE A 8 -22.30 -16.68 -24.05
C ILE A 8 -22.98 -18.05 -24.25
N SER A 9 -23.37 -18.41 -25.49
CA SER A 9 -24.02 -19.69 -25.80
C SER A 9 -23.07 -20.78 -26.34
N CYS A 10 -21.76 -20.55 -26.36
CA CYS A 10 -20.83 -21.63 -26.67
C CYS A 10 -20.58 -22.43 -25.40
N ALA A 11 -21.27 -23.56 -25.27
CA ALA A 11 -20.92 -24.67 -24.39
C ALA A 11 -19.61 -25.37 -24.82
N ALA A 12 -18.73 -24.67 -25.54
CA ALA A 12 -17.44 -25.17 -25.96
C ALA A 12 -16.43 -24.86 -24.87
N ASN A 13 -15.60 -25.85 -24.52
CA ASN A 13 -14.45 -25.61 -23.67
C ASN A 13 -13.64 -24.45 -24.27
N PRO A 14 -13.13 -23.53 -23.46
CA PRO A 14 -12.33 -22.44 -23.97
C PRO A 14 -11.14 -22.98 -24.78
N ILE A 15 -10.73 -22.26 -25.83
CA ILE A 15 -9.79 -22.79 -26.82
C ILE A 15 -8.45 -23.27 -26.22
N TRP A 16 -8.03 -22.72 -25.08
CA TRP A 16 -6.82 -23.17 -24.35
C TRP A 16 -6.97 -24.52 -23.64
N GLU A 17 -8.20 -25.02 -23.43
CA GLU A 17 -8.46 -26.37 -22.92
C GLU A 17 -8.50 -27.41 -24.04
N ILE A 18 -8.62 -26.97 -25.29
CA ILE A 18 -8.75 -27.85 -26.47
C ILE A 18 -7.44 -27.88 -27.28
N GLU A 19 -6.70 -26.77 -27.31
CA GLU A 19 -5.49 -26.61 -28.10
C GLU A 19 -4.25 -26.47 -27.19
N PRO A 20 -3.43 -27.53 -27.06
CA PRO A 20 -2.25 -27.50 -26.20
C PRO A 20 -1.16 -26.54 -26.71
N TYR A 21 -1.13 -26.23 -28.02
CA TYR A 21 -0.16 -25.32 -28.64
C TYR A 21 -0.76 -23.92 -28.92
N LEU A 22 -1.74 -23.49 -28.13
CA LEU A 22 -2.48 -22.25 -28.39
C LEU A 22 -1.55 -21.03 -28.40
N GLU A 23 -0.59 -20.99 -27.48
CA GLU A 23 0.32 -19.86 -27.37
C GLU A 23 1.24 -19.79 -28.59
N GLU A 24 1.82 -20.92 -28.99
CA GLU A 24 2.71 -21.05 -30.13
C GLU A 24 2.00 -20.65 -31.42
N LYS A 25 0.75 -21.10 -31.60
CA LYS A 25 -0.10 -20.72 -32.73
C LYS A 25 -0.51 -19.24 -32.71
N SER A 26 -0.62 -18.63 -31.53
CA SER A 26 -0.96 -17.20 -31.39
C SER A 26 0.25 -16.28 -31.61
N TYR A 27 1.46 -16.78 -31.36
CA TYR A 27 2.71 -16.02 -31.44
C TYR A 27 3.79 -16.77 -32.23
N PRO A 28 3.56 -17.11 -33.51
CA PRO A 28 4.51 -17.90 -34.30
C PRO A 28 5.90 -17.24 -34.42
N TRP A 29 6.00 -15.91 -34.33
CA TRP A 29 7.27 -15.19 -34.31
C TRP A 29 8.05 -15.35 -32.99
N LEU A 30 7.37 -15.65 -31.88
CA LEU A 30 8.00 -15.97 -30.60
C LEU A 30 8.37 -17.46 -30.52
N TYR A 31 7.63 -18.32 -31.22
CA TYR A 31 7.79 -19.78 -31.23
C TYR A 31 8.01 -20.32 -32.65
N PRO A 32 9.18 -20.07 -33.26
CA PRO A 32 9.44 -20.46 -34.66
C PRO A 32 9.39 -21.97 -34.88
N GLU A 33 9.67 -22.77 -33.86
CA GLU A 33 9.60 -24.23 -33.91
C GLU A 33 8.21 -24.78 -33.55
N GLY A 34 7.27 -23.92 -33.16
CA GLY A 34 5.93 -24.33 -32.72
C GLY A 34 5.90 -25.09 -31.39
N LYS A 35 6.98 -25.01 -30.59
CA LYS A 35 7.14 -25.73 -29.31
C LYS A 35 7.54 -24.78 -28.18
N GLY A 36 7.39 -25.26 -26.95
CA GLY A 36 7.87 -24.61 -25.72
C GLY A 36 6.92 -23.59 -25.11
N GLY A 37 5.67 -23.51 -25.58
CA GLY A 37 4.62 -22.65 -25.02
C GLY A 37 4.10 -23.16 -23.67
N GLU A 38 3.25 -22.37 -23.01
CA GLU A 38 2.84 -22.54 -21.62
C GLU A 38 2.29 -23.94 -21.29
N ALA A 39 1.55 -24.53 -22.22
CA ALA A 39 0.89 -25.82 -22.09
C ALA A 39 1.53 -26.94 -22.93
N ASP A 40 2.76 -26.73 -23.42
CA ASP A 40 3.47 -27.70 -24.26
C ASP A 40 3.55 -29.09 -23.58
N PRO A 41 2.89 -30.12 -24.15
CA PRO A 41 2.86 -31.46 -23.57
C PRO A 41 4.21 -32.19 -23.70
N GLU A 42 5.08 -31.74 -24.62
CA GLU A 42 6.41 -32.34 -24.83
C GLU A 42 7.45 -31.79 -23.84
N ARG A 43 7.08 -30.84 -22.96
CA ARG A 43 8.01 -30.26 -21.98
C ARG A 43 8.52 -31.34 -21.00
N PRO A 44 9.85 -31.57 -20.88
CA PRO A 44 10.39 -32.60 -19.99
C PRO A 44 10.08 -32.39 -18.52
N LEU A 45 10.07 -31.13 -18.07
CA LEU A 45 9.79 -30.74 -16.69
C LEU A 45 8.49 -29.94 -16.64
N GLN A 46 7.48 -30.49 -15.96
CA GLN A 46 6.23 -29.77 -15.73
C GLN A 46 6.47 -28.63 -14.74
N ILE A 47 6.21 -27.40 -15.20
CA ILE A 47 6.32 -26.17 -14.40
C ILE A 47 4.98 -25.49 -14.33
N SER A 48 4.74 -24.73 -13.27
CA SER A 48 3.51 -23.93 -13.18
C SER A 48 3.49 -22.87 -14.28
N ILE A 49 2.30 -22.54 -14.80
CA ILE A 49 2.11 -21.45 -15.77
C ILE A 49 2.73 -20.12 -15.28
N ARG A 50 2.72 -19.88 -13.97
CA ARG A 50 3.33 -18.69 -13.37
C ARG A 50 4.85 -18.73 -13.47
N ASP A 51 5.47 -19.88 -13.23
CA ASP A 51 6.92 -20.02 -13.31
C ASP A 51 7.40 -20.00 -14.75
N TYR A 52 6.61 -20.54 -15.68
CA TYR A 52 6.81 -20.41 -17.12
C TYR A 52 6.94 -18.94 -17.56
N TYR A 53 5.93 -18.11 -17.27
CA TYR A 53 5.95 -16.70 -17.65
C TYR A 53 7.08 -15.93 -16.95
N LYS A 54 7.35 -16.22 -15.67
CA LYS A 54 8.49 -15.65 -14.95
C LYS A 54 9.82 -16.00 -15.60
N GLN A 55 9.99 -17.24 -16.07
CA GLN A 55 11.21 -17.70 -16.70
C GLN A 55 11.42 -17.00 -18.04
N ARG A 56 10.38 -16.91 -18.89
CA ARG A 56 10.43 -16.18 -20.17
C ARG A 56 10.80 -14.70 -19.99
N LEU A 57 10.27 -14.03 -18.97
CA LEU A 57 10.64 -12.65 -18.62
C LEU A 57 12.05 -12.49 -18.01
N LYS A 58 12.66 -13.57 -17.53
CA LYS A 58 14.02 -13.58 -16.96
C LYS A 58 15.06 -14.16 -17.93
N SER A 59 14.63 -14.71 -19.05
CA SER A 59 15.46 -15.34 -20.07
C SER A 59 16.48 -14.36 -20.66
N SER A 60 17.62 -14.87 -21.09
CA SER A 60 18.59 -14.13 -21.90
C SER A 60 18.01 -13.78 -23.27
N ASP A 61 17.22 -14.69 -23.86
CA ASP A 61 16.41 -14.40 -25.03
C ASP A 61 15.24 -13.48 -24.64
N ASN A 62 15.28 -12.26 -25.15
CA ASN A 62 14.37 -11.17 -24.79
C ASN A 62 13.19 -10.99 -25.77
N ARG A 63 12.98 -11.89 -26.75
CA ARG A 63 11.88 -11.75 -27.72
C ARG A 63 10.50 -11.60 -27.04
N TRP A 64 10.25 -12.38 -25.99
CA TRP A 64 9.02 -12.30 -25.19
C TRP A 64 8.91 -11.00 -24.38
N GLN A 65 10.03 -10.48 -23.88
CA GLN A 65 10.08 -9.24 -23.09
C GLN A 65 9.76 -8.01 -23.97
N LYS A 66 10.12 -8.09 -25.25
CA LYS A 66 9.88 -7.03 -26.23
C LYS A 66 8.42 -6.98 -26.67
N ASP A 67 7.75 -8.12 -26.80
CA ASP A 67 6.36 -8.21 -27.27
C ASP A 67 5.34 -7.74 -26.21
N PRO A 68 4.66 -6.58 -26.41
CA PRO A 68 3.69 -6.08 -25.44
C PRO A 68 2.42 -6.94 -25.40
N THR A 69 1.98 -7.48 -26.55
CA THR A 69 0.74 -8.25 -26.63
C THR A 69 0.86 -9.57 -25.88
N TRP A 70 2.03 -10.21 -25.93
CA TRP A 70 2.37 -11.39 -25.16
C TRP A 70 2.37 -11.10 -23.65
N ILE A 71 2.98 -10.00 -23.21
CA ILE A 71 3.01 -9.58 -21.80
C ILE A 71 1.60 -9.36 -21.25
N PHE A 72 0.75 -8.63 -21.97
CA PHE A 72 -0.61 -8.35 -21.50
C PHE A 72 -1.49 -9.60 -21.54
N ARG A 73 -1.31 -10.51 -22.51
CA ARG A 73 -1.96 -11.84 -22.49
C ARG A 73 -1.54 -12.63 -21.26
N ALA A 74 -0.24 -12.72 -20.98
CA ALA A 74 0.30 -13.42 -19.82
C ALA A 74 -0.29 -12.90 -18.51
N LEU A 75 -0.31 -11.57 -18.33
CA LEU A 75 -0.93 -10.94 -17.16
C LEU A 75 -2.42 -11.30 -17.05
N ASN A 76 -3.16 -11.18 -18.16
CA ASN A 76 -4.59 -11.45 -18.19
C ASN A 76 -4.91 -12.90 -17.80
N LEU A 77 -4.16 -13.87 -18.33
CA LEU A 77 -4.31 -15.29 -18.00
C LEU A 77 -4.05 -15.56 -16.52
N LEU A 78 -2.94 -15.05 -15.97
CA LEU A 78 -2.59 -15.24 -14.57
C LEU A 78 -3.62 -14.61 -13.62
N GLN A 79 -4.09 -13.40 -13.92
CA GLN A 79 -5.10 -12.72 -13.10
C GLN A 79 -6.46 -13.42 -13.17
N ARG A 80 -6.87 -13.93 -14.33
CA ARG A 80 -8.10 -14.73 -14.47
C ARG A 80 -7.99 -16.05 -13.72
N GLN A 81 -6.84 -16.70 -13.74
CA GLN A 81 -6.63 -17.94 -12.99
C GLN A 81 -6.74 -17.69 -11.48
N ASP A 82 -6.11 -16.62 -10.97
CA ASP A 82 -6.22 -16.22 -9.56
C ASP A 82 -7.67 -15.89 -9.19
N LEU A 83 -8.37 -15.13 -10.03
CA LEU A 83 -9.79 -14.80 -9.85
C LEU A 83 -10.67 -16.04 -9.84
N CYS A 84 -10.52 -16.96 -10.79
CA CYS A 84 -11.30 -18.19 -10.86
C CYS A 84 -11.13 -19.04 -9.59
N ARG A 85 -9.89 -19.20 -9.11
CA ARG A 85 -9.62 -19.90 -7.85
C ARG A 85 -10.31 -19.23 -6.66
N SER A 86 -10.20 -17.90 -6.57
CA SER A 86 -10.82 -17.12 -5.50
C SER A 86 -12.34 -17.22 -5.53
N VAL A 87 -12.95 -17.10 -6.70
CA VAL A 87 -14.41 -17.24 -6.85
C VAL A 87 -14.86 -18.65 -6.51
N ASN A 88 -14.17 -19.68 -6.98
CA ASN A 88 -14.53 -21.07 -6.66
C ASN A 88 -14.49 -21.35 -5.15
N TYR A 89 -13.52 -20.75 -4.45
CA TYR A 89 -13.40 -20.87 -3.00
C TYR A 89 -14.51 -20.08 -2.27
N HIS A 90 -14.70 -18.80 -2.59
CA HIS A 90 -15.63 -17.93 -1.87
C HIS A 90 -17.10 -18.15 -2.23
N ALA A 91 -17.42 -18.52 -3.48
CA ALA A 91 -18.78 -18.82 -3.90
C ALA A 91 -19.35 -20.03 -3.16
N LYS A 92 -18.52 -21.04 -2.88
CA LYS A 92 -18.92 -22.19 -2.05
C LYS A 92 -19.11 -21.79 -0.59
N LYS A 93 -18.26 -20.90 -0.07
CA LYS A 93 -18.26 -20.49 1.35
C LYS A 93 -19.43 -19.57 1.73
N LYS A 94 -19.84 -18.67 0.83
CA LYS A 94 -20.78 -17.57 1.13
C LYS A 94 -22.12 -17.67 0.39
N TYR A 95 -22.41 -18.83 -0.22
CA TYR A 95 -23.74 -19.12 -0.74
C TYR A 95 -24.60 -19.66 0.41
N GLN A 96 -25.46 -18.81 0.97
CA GLN A 96 -26.44 -19.19 2.00
C GLN A 96 -27.80 -18.58 1.63
N HIS A 97 -28.89 -19.33 1.82
CA HIS A 97 -30.28 -18.87 1.69
C HIS A 97 -30.68 -18.20 0.35
N GLY A 98 -30.04 -18.57 -0.77
CA GLY A 98 -30.43 -18.07 -2.11
C GLY A 98 -30.13 -16.59 -2.38
N LYS A 99 -29.26 -15.95 -1.57
CA LYS A 99 -28.81 -14.57 -1.77
C LYS A 99 -27.29 -14.50 -1.83
N LEU A 100 -26.77 -13.73 -2.79
CA LEU A 100 -25.35 -13.45 -2.91
C LEU A 100 -25.03 -12.31 -1.94
N CYS A 101 -24.27 -12.58 -0.87
CA CYS A 101 -23.90 -11.52 0.06
C CYS A 101 -22.99 -10.51 -0.66
N TYR A 102 -23.41 -9.25 -0.69
CA TYR A 102 -22.66 -8.14 -1.30
C TYR A 102 -21.24 -7.99 -0.72
N GLN A 103 -21.02 -8.51 0.49
CA GLN A 103 -19.74 -8.56 1.18
C GLN A 103 -18.78 -9.65 0.64
N ILE A 104 -19.14 -10.40 -0.41
CA ILE A 104 -18.22 -11.36 -1.07
C ILE A 104 -17.12 -10.64 -1.85
N TYR A 105 -17.41 -9.48 -2.44
CA TYR A 105 -16.46 -8.86 -3.36
C TYR A 105 -15.10 -8.53 -2.73
N PRO A 106 -14.99 -7.96 -1.52
CA PRO A 106 -13.69 -7.74 -0.88
C PRO A 106 -12.82 -9.00 -0.83
N ASP A 107 -13.43 -10.18 -0.69
CA ASP A 107 -12.72 -11.45 -0.64
C ASP A 107 -12.26 -11.96 -2.01
N ILE A 108 -13.06 -11.79 -3.05
CA ILE A 108 -12.66 -12.18 -4.41
C ILE A 108 -11.77 -11.12 -5.09
N GLY A 109 -11.93 -9.85 -4.74
CA GLY A 109 -11.20 -8.74 -5.33
C GLY A 109 -9.77 -8.64 -4.79
N MET A 110 -9.49 -9.14 -3.57
CA MET A 110 -8.15 -9.04 -2.97
C MET A 110 -7.09 -9.87 -3.69
N VAL A 111 -7.46 -10.88 -4.49
CA VAL A 111 -6.50 -11.62 -5.33
C VAL A 111 -6.12 -10.84 -6.59
N ILE A 112 -6.94 -9.87 -7.01
CA ILE A 112 -6.65 -8.97 -8.12
C ILE A 112 -5.68 -7.89 -7.63
N ARG A 113 -4.38 -8.16 -7.72
CA ARG A 113 -3.33 -7.25 -7.25
C ARG A 113 -3.46 -5.85 -7.88
N GLY A 114 -3.62 -4.84 -7.05
CA GLY A 114 -3.84 -3.43 -7.46
C GLY A 114 -5.31 -3.00 -7.55
N SER A 115 -6.27 -3.89 -7.29
CA SER A 115 -7.70 -3.55 -7.12
C SER A 115 -7.93 -2.73 -5.84
N SER A 116 -9.10 -2.08 -5.72
CA SER A 116 -9.56 -1.43 -4.49
C SER A 116 -9.61 -2.42 -3.33
N ALA A 117 -10.09 -3.64 -3.54
CA ALA A 117 -10.14 -4.68 -2.51
C ALA A 117 -8.73 -5.11 -2.05
N PHE A 118 -7.77 -5.22 -2.98
CA PHE A 118 -6.37 -5.50 -2.66
C PHE A 118 -5.77 -4.38 -1.82
N TRP A 119 -6.02 -3.12 -2.17
CA TRP A 119 -5.50 -1.99 -1.42
C TRP A 119 -6.23 -1.76 -0.09
N GLU A 120 -7.50 -2.13 0.03
CA GLU A 120 -8.22 -2.13 1.32
C GLU A 120 -7.60 -3.16 2.28
N LYS A 121 -7.16 -4.32 1.78
CA LYS A 121 -6.38 -5.27 2.58
C LYS A 121 -5.08 -4.62 3.09
N ALA A 122 -4.32 -3.96 2.22
CA ALA A 122 -3.10 -3.25 2.59
C ALA A 122 -3.36 -2.12 3.62
N ARG A 123 -4.46 -1.38 3.44
CA ARG A 123 -4.92 -0.33 4.37
C ARG A 123 -5.24 -0.90 5.75
N ARG A 124 -5.96 -2.03 5.82
CA ARG A 124 -6.23 -2.72 7.10
C ARG A 124 -4.94 -3.17 7.79
N HIS A 125 -3.95 -3.66 7.05
CA HIS A 125 -2.64 -3.99 7.62
C HIS A 125 -1.96 -2.74 8.21
N LEU A 126 -1.92 -1.63 7.47
CA LEU A 126 -1.32 -0.39 7.99
C LEU A 126 -2.06 0.12 9.24
N ARG A 127 -3.41 0.07 9.24
CA ARG A 127 -4.21 0.46 10.42
C ARG A 127 -3.91 -0.40 11.63
N ALA A 128 -3.72 -1.71 11.44
CA ALA A 128 -3.33 -2.60 12.52
C ALA A 128 -1.91 -2.30 13.02
N MET A 129 -0.95 -2.03 12.14
CA MET A 129 0.38 -1.55 12.54
C MET A 129 0.29 -0.26 13.35
N TYR A 130 -0.51 0.70 12.91
CA TYR A 130 -0.72 1.96 13.63
C TYR A 130 -1.33 1.76 15.02
N ALA A 131 -2.37 0.93 15.13
CA ALA A 131 -3.00 0.62 16.40
C ALA A 131 -2.05 -0.09 17.38
N THR A 132 -1.04 -0.79 16.86
CA THR A 132 -0.11 -1.60 17.62
C THR A 132 1.17 -0.85 18.01
N LEU A 133 1.80 -0.18 17.03
CA LEU A 133 3.10 0.47 17.16
C LEU A 133 2.97 1.97 17.44
N GLY A 134 1.75 2.49 17.40
CA GLY A 134 1.50 3.93 17.37
C GLY A 134 1.90 4.57 16.05
N LYS A 135 2.16 5.88 16.09
CA LYS A 135 2.44 6.70 14.92
C LYS A 135 3.81 6.40 14.30
N PRO A 136 3.90 6.19 12.97
CA PRO A 136 5.20 6.18 12.29
C PRO A 136 5.88 7.54 12.43
N PHE A 137 7.21 7.57 12.48
CA PHE A 137 7.96 8.82 12.67
C PHE A 137 8.28 9.51 11.34
N ILE A 138 8.61 8.73 10.31
CA ILE A 138 9.06 9.25 9.01
C ILE A 138 8.16 8.74 7.90
N PHE A 139 7.77 9.64 7.01
CA PHE A 139 7.29 9.33 5.67
C PHE A 139 8.41 9.61 4.68
N LEU A 140 8.66 8.66 3.79
CA LEU A 140 9.64 8.78 2.72
C LEU A 140 8.99 8.37 1.41
N SER A 141 9.16 9.18 0.37
CA SER A 141 8.91 8.73 -0.99
C SER A 141 10.18 8.80 -1.82
N ILE A 142 10.47 7.78 -2.63
CA ILE A 142 11.69 7.70 -3.44
C ILE A 142 11.38 7.13 -4.83
N ASN A 143 11.90 7.81 -5.85
CA ASN A 143 11.97 7.26 -7.20
C ASN A 143 12.94 6.08 -7.21
N LEU A 144 12.58 4.97 -7.86
CA LEU A 144 13.48 3.81 -7.95
C LEU A 144 14.44 3.89 -9.14
N GLN A 145 14.27 4.87 -10.02
CA GLN A 145 15.06 5.09 -11.22
C GLN A 145 16.26 6.02 -10.96
N ASP A 146 17.47 5.48 -11.07
CA ASP A 146 18.70 6.25 -11.29
C ASP A 146 18.98 6.26 -12.79
N ASP A 147 18.77 7.40 -13.45
CA ASP A 147 18.86 7.52 -14.91
C ASP A 147 20.21 6.99 -15.43
N VAL A 148 21.31 7.20 -14.70
CA VAL A 148 22.64 6.80 -15.18
C VAL A 148 22.79 5.29 -15.14
N GLU A 149 22.54 4.68 -13.98
CA GLU A 149 22.61 3.22 -13.84
C GLU A 149 21.61 2.53 -14.76
N PHE A 150 20.39 3.05 -14.87
CA PHE A 150 19.35 2.48 -15.73
C PHE A 150 19.74 2.52 -17.20
N LEU A 151 20.10 3.68 -17.72
CA LEU A 151 20.40 3.84 -19.14
C LEU A 151 21.66 3.06 -19.53
N THR A 152 22.71 3.08 -18.71
CA THR A 152 23.94 2.30 -18.95
C THR A 152 23.73 0.80 -18.90
N ASN A 153 22.75 0.30 -18.14
CA ASN A 153 22.39 -1.13 -18.15
C ASN A 153 21.43 -1.50 -19.30
N ILE A 154 20.64 -0.56 -19.81
CA ILE A 154 19.74 -0.79 -20.94
C ILE A 154 20.52 -0.85 -22.25
N ASP A 155 21.40 0.12 -22.48
CA ASP A 155 22.17 0.26 -23.72
C ASP A 155 23.58 0.79 -23.40
N PRO A 156 24.51 -0.11 -23.01
CA PRO A 156 25.89 0.27 -22.68
C PRO A 156 26.64 0.90 -23.86
N ASP A 157 26.27 0.56 -25.09
CA ASP A 157 26.94 1.07 -26.29
C ASP A 157 26.59 2.55 -26.52
N LYS A 158 25.31 2.92 -26.33
CA LYS A 158 24.85 4.31 -26.43
C LYS A 158 25.26 5.14 -25.21
N PHE A 159 25.10 4.61 -24.01
CA PHE A 159 25.20 5.38 -22.76
C PHE A 159 26.51 5.16 -21.99
N GLY A 160 27.41 4.30 -22.48
CA GLY A 160 28.64 3.93 -21.79
C GLY A 160 28.40 2.95 -20.64
N SER A 161 29.45 2.71 -19.86
CA SER A 161 29.35 1.84 -18.67
C SER A 161 28.96 2.65 -17.43
N THR A 162 28.44 2.00 -16.40
CA THR A 162 28.11 2.68 -15.13
C THR A 162 29.31 3.37 -14.48
N ASN A 163 30.53 2.87 -14.72
CA ASN A 163 31.77 3.47 -14.20
C ASN A 163 32.33 4.57 -15.11
N ASN A 164 31.93 4.60 -16.38
CA ASN A 164 32.30 5.65 -17.34
C ASN A 164 31.10 6.01 -18.23
N PRO A 165 30.11 6.74 -17.69
CA PRO A 165 28.89 7.04 -18.42
C PRO A 165 29.10 8.13 -19.48
N ASN A 166 28.45 7.98 -20.63
CA ASN A 166 28.33 9.01 -21.64
C ASN A 166 27.28 10.04 -21.21
N PHE A 167 27.68 10.99 -20.37
CA PHE A 167 26.77 12.04 -19.87
C PHE A 167 26.18 12.91 -20.98
N GLN A 168 26.88 13.07 -22.11
CA GLN A 168 26.35 13.83 -23.24
C GLN A 168 25.13 13.14 -23.84
N ALA A 169 25.19 11.83 -24.06
CA ALA A 169 24.06 11.05 -24.57
C ALA A 169 22.91 10.93 -23.56
N ILE A 170 23.22 10.85 -22.26
CA ILE A 170 22.22 10.79 -21.19
C ILE A 170 21.50 12.14 -21.04
N ASP A 171 22.24 13.25 -20.96
CA ASP A 171 21.67 14.58 -20.73
C ASP A 171 20.97 15.14 -21.99
N SER A 172 21.23 14.58 -23.19
CA SER A 172 20.52 14.93 -24.43
C SER A 172 19.25 14.11 -24.70
N LEU A 173 18.95 13.11 -23.87
CA LEU A 173 17.84 12.20 -24.09
C LEU A 173 16.50 12.91 -23.86
N SER A 174 15.58 12.83 -24.83
CA SER A 174 14.23 13.36 -24.66
C SER A 174 13.37 12.47 -23.76
N ASP A 175 12.33 13.05 -23.15
CA ASP A 175 11.38 12.31 -22.31
C ASP A 175 10.71 11.15 -23.08
N ASP A 176 10.40 11.36 -24.37
CA ASP A 176 9.80 10.35 -25.24
C ASP A 176 10.75 9.18 -25.53
N GLU A 177 12.02 9.47 -25.85
CA GLU A 177 13.04 8.42 -26.05
C GLU A 177 13.29 7.63 -24.77
N TYR A 178 13.35 8.32 -23.62
CA TYR A 178 13.49 7.68 -22.32
C TYR A 178 12.32 6.72 -22.06
N LEU A 179 11.08 7.17 -22.29
CA LEU A 179 9.89 6.35 -22.11
C LEU A 179 9.86 5.15 -23.07
N MET A 180 10.32 5.32 -24.31
CA MET A 180 10.47 4.21 -25.27
C MET A 180 11.47 3.17 -24.78
N LEU A 181 12.64 3.59 -24.29
CA LEU A 181 13.67 2.70 -23.74
C LEU A 181 13.15 1.92 -22.53
N VAL A 182 12.46 2.60 -21.61
CA VAL A 182 11.83 1.96 -20.43
C VAL A 182 10.82 0.91 -20.86
N ASN A 183 9.94 1.22 -21.81
CA ASN A 183 8.92 0.29 -22.28
C ASN A 183 9.50 -0.91 -23.05
N GLN A 184 10.53 -0.68 -23.86
CA GLN A 184 11.23 -1.78 -24.57
C GLN A 184 11.94 -2.73 -23.60
N ASN A 185 12.39 -2.21 -22.45
CA ASN A 185 13.18 -2.94 -21.46
C ASN A 185 12.43 -3.17 -20.13
N ALA A 186 11.10 -3.24 -20.17
CA ALA A 186 10.24 -3.28 -18.98
C ALA A 186 10.60 -4.38 -17.98
N ALA A 187 11.04 -5.55 -18.46
CA ALA A 187 11.48 -6.66 -17.60
C ALA A 187 12.80 -6.38 -16.87
N LEU A 188 13.76 -5.77 -17.55
CA LEU A 188 15.01 -5.32 -16.94
C LEU A 188 14.73 -4.24 -15.90
N VAL A 189 13.94 -3.22 -16.27
CA VAL A 189 13.52 -2.12 -15.38
C VAL A 189 12.87 -2.65 -14.10
N ALA A 190 11.86 -3.52 -14.21
CA ALA A 190 11.20 -4.10 -13.03
C ALA A 190 12.17 -4.86 -12.13
N ARG A 191 13.13 -5.59 -12.71
CA ARG A 191 14.17 -6.34 -11.96
C ARG A 191 15.17 -5.41 -11.28
N MET A 192 15.59 -4.33 -11.94
CA MET A 192 16.49 -3.32 -11.37
C MET A 192 15.81 -2.61 -10.20
N CYS A 193 14.57 -2.14 -10.38
CA CYS A 193 13.78 -1.55 -9.31
C CYS A 193 13.59 -2.51 -8.12
N LYS A 194 13.33 -3.80 -8.37
CA LYS A 194 13.25 -4.80 -7.30
C LYS A 194 14.55 -4.91 -6.50
N ARG A 195 15.71 -4.92 -7.18
CA ARG A 195 17.02 -4.96 -6.53
C ARG A 195 17.26 -3.69 -5.71
N ARG A 196 16.87 -2.53 -6.24
CA ARG A 196 16.98 -1.25 -5.54
C ARG A 196 16.08 -1.16 -4.31
N ILE A 197 14.89 -1.76 -4.34
CA ILE A 197 14.05 -1.91 -3.13
C ILE A 197 14.76 -2.78 -2.09
N ALA A 198 15.36 -3.91 -2.49
CA ALA A 198 16.09 -4.77 -1.55
C ALA A 198 17.32 -4.04 -0.95
N ALA A 199 18.07 -3.32 -1.78
CA ALA A 199 19.19 -2.50 -1.30
C ALA A 199 18.72 -1.35 -0.39
N PHE A 200 17.56 -0.76 -0.67
CA PHE A 200 16.94 0.24 0.20
C PHE A 200 16.49 -0.36 1.53
N GLU A 201 15.84 -1.52 1.53
CA GLU A 201 15.49 -2.27 2.75
C GLU A 201 16.75 -2.57 3.58
N GLU A 202 17.85 -3.00 2.98
CA GLU A 202 19.12 -3.22 3.68
C GLU A 202 19.69 -1.91 4.25
N TYR A 203 19.69 -0.84 3.44
CA TYR A 203 20.22 0.46 3.80
C TYR A 203 19.49 1.10 5.01
N ILE A 204 18.17 0.93 5.12
CA ILE A 204 17.41 1.47 6.26
C ILE A 204 17.49 0.60 7.52
N ASN A 205 17.87 -0.68 7.39
CA ASN A 205 17.93 -1.62 8.53
C ASN A 205 19.35 -1.74 9.11
N ASP A 206 20.40 -1.43 8.34
CA ASP A 206 21.78 -1.56 8.80
C ASP A 206 22.29 -0.26 9.44
N LYS A 207 22.62 -0.37 10.74
CA LYS A 207 23.15 0.71 11.58
C LYS A 207 24.49 1.28 11.09
N LYS A 208 25.20 0.59 10.18
CA LYS A 208 26.41 1.09 9.54
C LYS A 208 26.13 2.22 8.55
N TYR A 209 24.91 2.31 8.01
CA TYR A 209 24.59 3.31 7.01
C TYR A 209 24.11 4.61 7.66
N PRO A 210 24.51 5.78 7.10
CA PRO A 210 24.31 7.07 7.74
C PRO A 210 22.90 7.65 7.52
N PHE A 211 21.93 6.86 7.04
CA PHE A 211 20.61 7.38 6.66
C PHE A 211 19.85 7.98 7.84
N LEU A 212 20.12 7.48 9.05
CA LEU A 212 19.59 7.93 10.33
C LEU A 212 20.54 7.47 11.45
N ILE A 213 21.83 7.82 11.40
CA ILE A 213 22.89 7.17 12.20
C ILE A 213 22.66 7.14 13.73
N ASP A 214 21.76 7.97 14.27
CA ASP A 214 21.38 7.96 15.70
C ASP A 214 20.01 7.31 15.99
N TYR A 215 19.28 6.87 14.97
CA TYR A 215 17.94 6.31 15.10
C TYR A 215 17.87 4.92 14.47
N VAL A 216 17.35 3.98 15.25
CA VAL A 216 17.13 2.62 14.79
C VAL A 216 15.74 2.53 14.18
N VAL A 217 15.64 2.11 12.93
CA VAL A 217 14.34 1.79 12.31
C VAL A 217 13.88 0.45 12.86
N SER A 218 12.77 0.44 13.62
CA SER A 218 12.19 -0.78 14.18
C SER A 218 11.23 -1.46 13.21
N HIS A 219 10.42 -0.68 12.49
CA HIS A 219 9.43 -1.19 11.56
C HIS A 219 9.26 -0.32 10.33
N TYR A 220 8.77 -0.93 9.26
CA TYR A 220 8.45 -0.23 8.02
C TYR A 220 7.18 -0.75 7.38
N PHE A 221 6.51 0.12 6.64
CA PHE A 221 5.47 -0.22 5.68
C PHE A 221 5.80 0.49 4.37
N PHE A 222 5.87 -0.23 3.26
CA PHE A 222 5.99 0.39 1.95
C PHE A 222 4.91 -0.03 0.98
N LYS A 223 4.64 0.87 0.03
CA LYS A 223 3.76 0.72 -1.11
C LYS A 223 4.51 1.14 -2.38
N ILE A 224 4.25 0.43 -3.47
CA ILE A 224 4.68 0.77 -4.82
C ILE A 224 3.52 1.41 -5.56
N GLU A 225 3.75 2.60 -6.07
CA GLU A 225 2.83 3.32 -6.94
C GLU A 225 3.45 3.52 -8.31
N PHE A 226 2.74 3.16 -9.37
CA PHE A 226 3.20 3.42 -10.74
C PHE A 226 2.74 4.82 -11.15
N GLN A 227 3.70 5.74 -11.26
CA GLN A 227 3.42 7.13 -11.65
C GLN A 227 3.28 7.25 -13.19
N ARG A 228 2.94 8.45 -13.67
CA ARG A 228 2.50 8.76 -15.05
C ARG A 228 3.26 8.06 -16.19
N ASP A 229 4.54 7.80 -16.01
CA ASP A 229 5.41 7.20 -17.03
C ASP A 229 5.49 5.67 -16.90
N GLY A 230 4.64 5.08 -16.05
CA GLY A 230 4.61 3.66 -15.74
C GLY A 230 5.79 3.19 -14.88
N LEU A 231 6.56 4.11 -14.30
CA LEU A 231 7.70 3.79 -13.44
C LEU A 231 7.29 3.64 -11.96
N PRO A 232 7.91 2.68 -11.23
CA PRO A 232 7.58 2.43 -9.84
C PRO A 232 8.19 3.49 -8.92
N HIS A 233 7.33 4.07 -8.09
CA HIS A 233 7.66 5.01 -7.04
C HIS A 233 7.38 4.36 -5.68
N LEU A 234 8.38 4.35 -4.81
CA LEU A 234 8.30 3.73 -3.49
C LEU A 234 7.83 4.78 -2.48
N HIS A 235 6.72 4.49 -1.80
CA HIS A 235 6.27 5.25 -0.64
C HIS A 235 6.42 4.39 0.62
N THR A 236 7.05 4.94 1.65
CA THR A 236 7.48 4.21 2.84
C THR A 236 7.11 5.00 4.10
N LEU A 237 6.57 4.31 5.10
CA LEU A 237 6.44 4.77 6.48
C LEU A 237 7.45 4.01 7.34
N LEU A 238 8.19 4.72 8.18
CA LEU A 238 9.19 4.17 9.09
C LEU A 238 8.83 4.48 10.54
N TRP A 239 8.88 3.47 11.40
CA TRP A 239 8.90 3.61 12.85
C TRP A 239 10.35 3.54 13.31
N VAL A 240 10.71 4.44 14.21
CA VAL A 240 12.04 4.46 14.83
C VAL A 240 11.90 4.17 16.32
N GLU A 241 12.91 3.55 16.92
CA GLU A 241 12.98 3.36 18.37
C GLU A 241 13.08 4.72 19.08
N ASN A 242 12.33 4.88 20.17
CA ASN A 242 12.30 6.08 21.01
C ASN A 242 12.15 7.40 20.21
N PRO A 243 11.09 7.55 19.39
CA PRO A 243 10.91 8.75 18.59
C PRO A 243 10.67 9.98 19.49
N PRO A 244 11.24 11.14 19.15
CA PRO A 244 10.92 12.39 19.84
C PRO A 244 9.42 12.70 19.82
N SER A 245 8.88 13.17 20.95
CA SER A 245 7.46 13.51 21.06
C SER A 245 7.11 14.78 20.27
N THR A 246 6.01 14.75 19.53
CA THR A 246 5.45 15.94 18.86
C THR A 246 4.66 16.86 19.80
N GLU A 247 4.45 16.47 21.06
CA GLU A 247 3.56 17.15 22.00
C GLU A 247 4.33 17.96 23.06
N THR A 248 5.47 17.46 23.52
CA THR A 248 6.33 18.13 24.51
C THR A 248 7.24 19.18 23.86
N THR A 249 7.59 20.24 24.58
CA THR A 249 8.53 21.27 24.11
C THR A 249 9.91 20.68 23.78
N GLU A 250 10.43 19.81 24.65
CA GLU A 250 11.73 19.14 24.49
C GLU A 250 11.71 18.21 23.28
N GLY A 251 10.65 17.41 23.14
CA GLY A 251 10.46 16.52 22.00
C GLY A 251 10.35 17.29 20.68
N ARG A 252 9.61 18.40 20.64
CA ARG A 252 9.55 19.29 19.47
C ARG A 252 10.93 19.82 19.12
N GLN A 253 11.69 20.31 20.09
CA GLN A 253 13.05 20.78 19.83
C GLN A 253 13.95 19.65 19.29
N ALA A 254 13.84 18.44 19.84
CA ALA A 254 14.57 17.28 19.32
C ALA A 254 14.17 16.91 17.88
N ILE A 255 12.90 17.09 17.48
CA ILE A 255 12.46 16.95 16.09
C ILE A 255 13.11 18.00 15.19
N LEU A 256 13.17 19.26 15.62
CA LEU A 256 13.83 20.31 14.83
C LEU A 256 15.32 20.00 14.64
N ASN A 257 15.99 19.59 15.72
CA ASN A 257 17.39 19.16 15.67
C ASN A 257 17.59 17.94 14.74
N PHE A 258 16.66 16.99 14.74
CA PHE A 258 16.66 15.87 13.81
C PHE A 258 16.57 16.36 12.37
N VAL A 259 15.62 17.25 12.08
CA VAL A 259 15.39 17.77 10.73
C VAL A 259 16.64 18.50 10.24
N ASP A 260 17.21 19.39 11.04
CA ASP A 260 18.42 20.14 10.66
C ASP A 260 19.66 19.24 10.53
N LYS A 261 19.72 18.13 11.27
CA LYS A 261 20.83 17.16 11.18
C LYS A 261 20.76 16.29 9.92
N PHE A 262 19.57 15.82 9.56
CA PHE A 262 19.42 14.78 8.54
C PHE A 262 18.81 15.27 7.23
N LEU A 263 18.11 16.40 7.23
CA LEU A 263 17.40 16.92 6.08
C LEU A 263 17.89 18.31 5.73
N THR A 264 17.83 18.63 4.45
CA THR A 264 18.13 19.98 3.98
C THR A 264 17.26 20.33 2.78
N THR A 265 17.09 21.61 2.57
CA THR A 265 16.44 22.23 1.41
C THR A 265 17.38 23.22 0.72
N GLU A 266 18.64 23.25 1.13
CA GLU A 266 19.66 24.12 0.57
C GLU A 266 20.24 23.53 -0.71
N LEU A 267 20.60 24.43 -1.63
CA LEU A 267 21.36 24.09 -2.82
C LEU A 267 22.86 24.15 -2.44
N PRO A 268 23.63 23.06 -2.62
CA PRO A 268 25.05 23.04 -2.29
C PRO A 268 25.85 24.11 -3.05
N ASP A 269 27.05 24.44 -2.58
CA ASP A 269 27.92 25.34 -3.33
C ASP A 269 28.43 24.65 -4.62
N PRO A 270 28.27 25.27 -5.81
CA PRO A 270 28.66 24.65 -7.07
C PRO A 270 30.18 24.49 -7.26
N ASN A 271 31.01 25.23 -6.51
CA ASN A 271 32.46 25.15 -6.54
C ASN A 271 33.00 24.18 -5.49
N ALA A 272 32.44 24.18 -4.28
CA ALA A 272 32.89 23.30 -3.19
C ALA A 272 32.33 21.88 -3.32
N GLU A 273 31.06 21.72 -3.74
CA GLU A 273 30.39 20.42 -3.91
C GLU A 273 29.71 20.29 -5.29
N PRO A 274 30.45 20.38 -6.41
CA PRO A 274 29.89 20.40 -7.77
C PRO A 274 29.01 19.19 -8.10
N HIS A 275 29.40 18.00 -7.62
CA HIS A 275 28.64 16.77 -7.88
C HIS A 275 27.31 16.75 -7.11
N LEU A 276 27.31 17.15 -5.84
CA LEU A 276 26.08 17.22 -5.05
C LEU A 276 25.16 18.32 -5.59
N TYR A 277 25.71 19.47 -5.98
CA TYR A 277 24.98 20.53 -6.66
C TYR A 277 24.24 20.02 -7.91
N LYS A 278 24.94 19.29 -8.80
CA LYS A 278 24.32 18.70 -10.01
C LYS A 278 23.20 17.73 -9.65
N LEU A 279 23.40 16.88 -8.64
CA LEU A 279 22.38 15.94 -8.18
C LEU A 279 21.15 16.64 -7.61
N VAL A 280 21.32 17.62 -6.71
CA VAL A 280 20.21 18.35 -6.09
C VAL A 280 19.42 19.12 -7.15
N ARG A 281 20.12 19.81 -8.05
CA ARG A 281 19.48 20.56 -9.14
C ARG A 281 18.72 19.68 -10.12
N LYS A 282 19.23 18.48 -10.42
CA LYS A 282 18.58 17.53 -11.35
C LYS A 282 17.44 16.74 -10.67
N LYS A 283 17.61 16.33 -9.42
CA LYS A 283 16.74 15.35 -8.76
C LYS A 283 15.83 15.91 -7.69
N GLN A 284 16.16 17.03 -7.05
CA GLN A 284 15.37 17.59 -5.94
C GLN A 284 14.69 18.91 -6.28
N TRP A 285 14.91 19.42 -7.50
CA TRP A 285 14.26 20.63 -7.96
C TRP A 285 12.80 20.39 -8.36
N HIS A 286 11.88 21.16 -7.76
CA HIS A 286 10.49 21.17 -8.17
C HIS A 286 10.27 22.06 -9.39
N ALA A 287 10.24 21.44 -10.57
CA ALA A 287 9.68 22.04 -11.77
C ALA A 287 8.17 21.81 -11.82
N HIS A 288 7.39 22.84 -12.16
CA HIS A 288 5.95 22.66 -12.31
C HIS A 288 5.66 21.78 -13.52
N THR A 289 4.95 20.68 -13.28
CA THR A 289 4.46 19.78 -14.33
C THR A 289 2.93 19.81 -14.37
N PHE A 290 2.33 19.12 -15.34
CA PHE A 290 0.86 19.00 -15.39
C PHE A 290 0.25 18.39 -14.11
N THR A 291 1.00 17.69 -13.23
CA THR A 291 0.45 17.22 -11.93
C THR A 291 0.19 18.38 -10.97
N CYS A 292 1.00 19.43 -11.06
CA CYS A 292 0.89 20.62 -10.21
C CYS A 292 -0.42 21.36 -10.48
N SER A 293 -0.97 21.23 -11.68
CA SER A 293 -2.24 21.84 -12.10
C SER A 293 -3.46 20.92 -11.98
N LYS A 294 -3.30 19.64 -11.59
CA LYS A 294 -4.44 18.72 -11.40
C LYS A 294 -5.24 19.17 -10.18
N ASN A 295 -6.50 19.52 -10.39
CA ASN A 295 -7.45 20.09 -9.40
C ASN A 295 -7.13 21.54 -8.98
N LYS A 296 -7.01 22.46 -9.94
CA LYS A 296 -7.13 23.89 -9.62
C LYS A 296 -8.45 24.09 -8.84
N PRO A 297 -8.45 24.81 -7.70
CA PRO A 297 -9.71 25.31 -7.18
C PRO A 297 -10.38 26.08 -8.32
N ILE A 298 -11.66 25.81 -8.58
CA ILE A 298 -12.44 26.61 -9.51
C ILE A 298 -12.52 27.99 -8.88
N ILE A 299 -11.57 28.87 -9.21
CA ILE A 299 -11.76 30.31 -9.08
C ILE A 299 -12.83 30.62 -10.13
N ARG A 300 -14.11 30.50 -9.76
CA ARG A 300 -15.23 30.87 -10.61
C ARG A 300 -15.02 32.34 -10.98
N ARG A 301 -14.46 32.61 -12.17
CA ARG A 301 -14.73 33.87 -12.85
C ARG A 301 -16.24 33.89 -13.03
N ARG A 302 -16.94 34.74 -12.28
CA ARG A 302 -18.34 35.04 -12.48
C ARG A 302 -18.45 35.78 -13.81
N ARG A 303 -18.31 35.06 -14.93
CA ARG A 303 -18.82 35.55 -16.22
C ARG A 303 -20.33 35.56 -16.05
N GLU A 304 -20.87 36.75 -16.10
CA GLU A 304 -22.28 37.11 -16.09
C GLU A 304 -23.12 36.05 -16.80
N ARG A 305 -23.73 35.15 -16.03
CA ARG A 305 -24.92 34.45 -16.50
C ARG A 305 -26.08 35.40 -16.26
N LYS A 306 -26.44 36.13 -17.32
CA LYS A 306 -27.81 36.58 -17.48
C LYS A 306 -28.73 35.35 -17.36
N GLN A 307 -29.73 35.53 -16.50
CA GLN A 307 -31.07 34.98 -16.60
C GLN A 307 -31.35 33.50 -16.27
N LEU A 308 -32.32 33.40 -15.33
CA LEU A 308 -33.36 32.39 -15.10
C LEU A 308 -33.15 31.25 -14.08
N THR A 309 -33.93 31.41 -12.99
CA THR A 309 -34.81 30.44 -12.27
C THR A 309 -34.14 29.24 -11.59
N SER A 310 -33.98 29.26 -10.27
CA SER A 310 -34.97 29.03 -9.19
C SER A 310 -35.18 27.55 -8.90
N GLU A 311 -34.91 27.21 -7.64
CA GLU A 311 -35.27 25.98 -6.90
C GLU A 311 -34.38 24.76 -7.10
N LEU A 312 -33.52 24.52 -6.11
CA LEU A 312 -33.55 23.32 -5.24
C LEU A 312 -32.55 23.50 -4.09
N ASN A 313 -33.10 23.46 -2.87
CA ASN A 313 -32.37 23.51 -1.61
C ASN A 313 -31.67 22.17 -1.36
N ASP A 314 -30.40 22.21 -0.95
CA ASP A 314 -29.78 21.12 -0.18
C ASP A 314 -28.83 21.69 0.88
N LYS A 315 -29.25 21.52 2.14
CA LYS A 315 -28.45 21.81 3.33
C LYS A 315 -27.50 20.63 3.56
N THR A 316 -26.22 20.80 3.27
CA THR A 316 -25.04 20.22 3.98
C THR A 316 -23.76 20.49 3.17
N GLN A 317 -23.33 21.75 3.10
CA GLN A 317 -21.96 22.07 2.67
C GLN A 317 -21.41 23.41 3.19
N ASP A 318 -21.94 23.92 4.30
CA ASP A 318 -21.46 25.16 4.89
C ASP A 318 -20.84 24.90 6.26
N ASN A 319 -19.50 24.89 6.27
CA ASN A 319 -18.65 25.40 7.36
C ASN A 319 -17.18 25.61 6.95
N LEU A 320 -16.82 25.47 5.65
CA LEU A 320 -15.54 25.94 5.09
C LEU A 320 -15.69 27.16 4.14
N HIS A 321 -16.93 27.63 3.93
CA HIS A 321 -17.25 28.63 2.90
C HIS A 321 -17.44 30.06 3.43
N HIS A 322 -17.43 30.28 4.75
CA HIS A 322 -17.90 31.53 5.33
C HIS A 322 -16.83 32.59 5.66
N MET A 323 -15.56 32.40 5.28
CA MET A 323 -14.50 33.38 5.62
C MET A 323 -13.79 34.06 4.42
N TYR A 324 -14.04 33.68 3.16
CA TYR A 324 -13.41 34.36 2.01
C TYR A 324 -14.27 34.42 0.73
N SER A 325 -15.58 34.63 0.86
CA SER A 325 -16.40 35.13 -0.26
C SER A 325 -16.34 36.66 -0.31
N ILE A 326 -15.19 37.23 -0.68
CA ILE A 326 -15.07 38.67 -0.87
C ILE A 326 -15.18 39.02 -2.36
N ASN A 327 -16.11 39.92 -2.67
CA ASN A 327 -16.34 40.50 -4.00
C ASN A 327 -15.06 41.19 -4.51
N ARG A 328 -14.40 40.57 -5.48
CA ARG A 328 -13.15 41.04 -6.10
C ARG A 328 -13.23 42.42 -6.75
N SER A 329 -14.42 42.87 -7.15
CA SER A 329 -14.60 44.07 -7.96
C SER A 329 -14.69 45.39 -7.18
N ASN A 330 -15.08 45.37 -5.89
CA ASN A 330 -15.20 46.62 -5.11
C ASN A 330 -13.99 46.85 -4.19
N GLU A 331 -13.19 45.81 -3.89
CA GLU A 331 -12.03 45.92 -3.02
C GLU A 331 -10.72 46.26 -3.76
N GLU A 332 -10.49 45.74 -4.97
CA GLU A 332 -9.30 46.10 -5.77
C GLU A 332 -9.23 47.62 -5.99
N GLU A 333 -10.39 48.29 -6.15
CA GLU A 333 -10.52 49.74 -6.30
C GLU A 333 -10.35 50.54 -4.99
N ILE A 334 -10.65 49.95 -3.83
CA ILE A 334 -10.46 50.56 -2.50
C ILE A 334 -8.99 50.40 -2.05
N TYR A 335 -8.35 49.27 -2.37
CA TYR A 335 -7.00 48.96 -1.90
C TYR A 335 -5.88 49.49 -2.78
N GLU A 336 -6.09 49.78 -4.07
CA GLU A 336 -5.09 50.48 -4.90
C GLU A 336 -4.90 51.95 -4.51
N LYS A 337 -5.83 52.54 -3.74
CA LYS A 337 -5.81 53.96 -3.35
C LYS A 337 -5.22 54.24 -1.96
N VAL A 338 -4.77 53.23 -1.23
CA VAL A 338 -4.20 53.40 0.12
C VAL A 338 -2.69 53.46 0.05
N ASP A 339 -2.12 54.57 0.51
CA ASP A 339 -0.69 54.84 0.60
C ASP A 339 0.01 53.82 1.52
N PRO A 340 1.02 53.07 1.05
CA PRO A 340 1.77 52.09 1.84
C PRO A 340 2.40 52.64 3.13
N GLU A 341 2.62 53.96 3.25
CA GLU A 341 3.22 54.57 4.44
C GLU A 341 2.26 54.65 5.64
N ASN A 342 0.94 54.54 5.43
CA ASN A 342 -0.06 54.83 6.49
C ASN A 342 -0.68 53.59 7.16
N ASP A 343 -0.46 52.37 6.65
CA ASP A 343 -0.99 51.14 7.26
C ASP A 343 -0.11 49.90 6.96
N PRO A 344 0.86 49.57 7.86
CA PRO A 344 1.75 48.43 7.72
C PRO A 344 1.02 47.07 7.72
N ASP A 345 -0.10 46.96 8.43
CA ASP A 345 -0.86 45.72 8.54
C ASP A 345 -1.58 45.41 7.21
N LEU A 346 -2.11 46.44 6.55
CA LEU A 346 -2.72 46.28 5.22
C LEU A 346 -1.69 45.87 4.16
N LEU A 347 -0.48 46.43 4.20
CA LEU A 347 0.61 46.04 3.30
C LEU A 347 1.01 44.58 3.52
N ARG A 348 1.15 44.16 4.79
CA ARG A 348 1.43 42.78 5.15
C ARG A 348 0.33 41.83 4.63
N MET A 349 -0.94 42.17 4.81
CA MET A 349 -2.06 41.37 4.29
C MET A 349 -2.05 41.24 2.76
N LYS A 350 -1.67 42.30 2.03
CA LYS A 350 -1.53 42.25 0.57
C LYS A 350 -0.42 41.27 0.14
N VAL A 351 0.72 41.30 0.81
CA VAL A 351 1.86 40.39 0.54
C VAL A 351 1.45 38.95 0.83
N GLU A 352 0.90 38.67 2.02
CA GLU A 352 0.42 37.35 2.42
C GLU A 352 -0.61 36.79 1.43
N ARG A 353 -1.57 37.62 1.00
CA ARG A 353 -2.59 37.24 0.02
C ARG A 353 -1.97 36.91 -1.34
N ARG A 354 -0.98 37.69 -1.80
CA ARG A 354 -0.26 37.43 -3.06
C ARG A 354 0.50 36.10 -3.01
N GLU A 355 1.23 35.84 -1.92
CA GLU A 355 1.97 34.60 -1.72
C GLU A 355 1.05 33.38 -1.70
N PHE A 356 -0.07 33.47 -0.97
CA PHE A 356 -1.09 32.41 -0.96
C PHE A 356 -1.56 32.08 -2.39
N PHE A 357 -1.91 33.09 -3.19
CA PHE A 357 -2.39 32.87 -4.56
C PHE A 357 -1.34 32.31 -5.52
N GLU A 358 -0.06 32.63 -5.31
CA GLU A 358 1.02 32.04 -6.08
C GLU A 358 1.17 30.55 -5.76
N ARG A 359 1.23 30.21 -4.46
CA ARG A 359 1.38 28.84 -3.97
C ARG A 359 0.19 27.97 -4.31
N ALA A 360 -1.02 28.52 -4.24
CA ALA A 360 -2.26 27.80 -4.57
C ALA A 360 -2.35 27.36 -6.04
N ARG A 361 -1.48 27.86 -6.92
CA ARG A 361 -1.37 27.37 -8.30
C ARG A 361 -0.68 26.02 -8.39
N CYS A 362 0.09 25.66 -7.37
CA CYS A 362 0.74 24.37 -7.27
C CYS A 362 -0.01 23.47 -6.29
N ARG A 363 -0.41 22.28 -6.75
CA ARG A 363 -1.00 21.23 -5.89
C ARG A 363 -0.14 20.88 -4.67
N PHE A 364 1.17 21.11 -4.75
CA PHE A 364 2.14 20.79 -3.70
C PHE A 364 2.57 22.03 -2.89
N GLY A 365 1.92 23.19 -3.09
CA GLY A 365 2.18 24.40 -2.30
C GLY A 365 3.46 25.17 -2.64
N LYS A 366 4.17 24.79 -3.72
CA LYS A 366 5.41 25.45 -4.16
C LYS A 366 5.16 26.80 -4.84
N PRO A 367 6.05 27.81 -4.69
CA PRO A 367 7.28 27.79 -3.88
C PRO A 367 6.98 27.81 -2.37
N ASP A 368 7.79 27.10 -1.58
CA ASP A 368 7.67 27.10 -0.11
C ASP A 368 7.95 28.51 0.48
N PRO A 369 7.49 28.83 1.69
CA PRO A 369 7.80 30.11 2.32
C PRO A 369 9.29 30.21 2.68
N LEU A 370 9.81 31.44 2.72
CA LEU A 370 11.14 31.71 3.25
C LEU A 370 11.12 31.55 4.78
N ALA A 371 12.18 30.98 5.33
CA ALA A 371 12.34 30.78 6.76
C ALA A 371 13.83 30.84 7.13
N ALA A 372 14.19 31.69 8.10
CA ALA A 372 15.56 31.80 8.57
C ALA A 372 16.04 30.54 9.31
N ASN A 373 15.14 29.88 10.03
CA ASN A 373 15.39 28.67 10.81
C ASN A 373 14.26 27.65 10.61
N THR A 374 14.58 26.37 10.79
CA THR A 374 13.58 25.29 10.84
C THR A 374 12.76 25.41 12.12
N HIS A 375 11.43 25.40 12.00
CA HIS A 375 10.53 25.53 13.14
C HIS A 375 9.17 24.89 12.89
N PHE A 376 8.42 24.68 13.98
CA PHE A 376 7.01 24.30 13.86
C PHE A 376 6.20 25.50 13.39
N ARG A 377 5.31 25.23 12.44
CA ARG A 377 4.37 26.19 11.87
C ARG A 377 3.65 26.99 12.96
N THR A 378 3.61 28.30 12.75
CA THR A 378 2.90 29.26 13.60
C THR A 378 1.45 29.49 13.15
N HIS A 379 0.65 30.11 14.02
CA HIS A 379 -0.73 30.49 13.70
C HIS A 379 -0.80 31.51 12.55
N ASN A 380 0.17 32.42 12.44
CA ASN A 380 0.22 33.42 11.37
C ASN A 380 0.55 32.77 10.03
N GLU A 381 1.54 31.89 9.98
CA GLU A 381 1.89 31.17 8.75
C GLU A 381 0.74 30.31 8.24
N SER A 382 -0.09 29.78 9.15
CA SER A 382 -1.27 28.99 8.81
C SER A 382 -2.27 29.73 7.90
N ARG A 383 -2.23 31.08 7.86
CA ARG A 383 -3.12 31.92 7.03
C ARG A 383 -2.77 31.90 5.55
N ILE A 384 -1.52 31.63 5.20
CA ILE A 384 -1.02 31.62 3.81
C ILE A 384 -0.85 30.20 3.26
N LEU A 385 -1.28 29.18 4.01
CA LEU A 385 -1.08 27.80 3.61
C LEU A 385 -2.12 27.30 2.63
N THR A 386 -1.66 26.37 1.81
CA THR A 386 -2.33 25.75 0.69
C THR A 386 -2.21 24.23 0.81
N ARG A 387 -2.84 23.52 -0.13
CA ARG A 387 -2.73 22.06 -0.18
C ARG A 387 -1.26 21.67 -0.41
N GLY A 388 -0.74 20.81 0.46
CA GLY A 388 0.64 20.33 0.38
C GLY A 388 1.58 20.91 1.45
N ASP A 389 1.13 21.94 2.17
CA ASP A 389 1.94 22.51 3.23
C ASP A 389 2.05 21.61 4.46
N ARG A 390 3.15 21.79 5.19
CA ARG A 390 3.60 20.90 6.28
C ARG A 390 3.54 21.61 7.63
N ASP A 391 3.55 20.82 8.69
CA ASP A 391 3.62 21.32 10.07
C ASP A 391 5.01 21.81 10.46
N ILE A 392 6.06 21.31 9.80
CA ILE A 392 7.43 21.75 10.01
C ILE A 392 7.83 22.59 8.80
N ILE A 393 8.16 23.86 9.06
CA ILE A 393 8.69 24.79 8.08
C ILE A 393 10.22 24.70 8.16
N MET A 394 10.88 24.17 7.13
CA MET A 394 12.34 24.05 7.14
C MET A 394 13.01 25.31 6.63
N LYS A 395 14.21 25.57 7.13
CA LYS A 395 15.07 26.70 6.74
C LYS A 395 15.21 26.84 5.22
N ARG A 396 14.84 28.01 4.71
CA ARG A 396 14.90 28.43 3.30
C ARG A 396 15.26 29.91 3.24
N THR A 397 16.53 30.20 2.97
CA THR A 397 17.07 31.57 2.96
C THR A 397 17.17 32.19 1.57
N THR A 398 17.02 31.39 0.51
CA THR A 398 17.12 31.83 -0.88
C THR A 398 15.88 31.45 -1.70
N GLU A 399 15.62 32.19 -2.79
CA GLU A 399 14.51 31.88 -3.70
C GLU A 399 14.61 30.49 -4.32
N GLU A 400 15.83 30.02 -4.62
CA GLU A 400 16.08 28.68 -5.14
C GLU A 400 15.68 27.60 -4.14
N SER A 401 16.00 27.78 -2.85
CA SER A 401 15.70 26.82 -1.80
C SER A 401 14.19 26.57 -1.65
N ARG A 402 13.35 27.56 -1.99
CA ARG A 402 11.88 27.43 -1.97
C ARG A 402 11.34 26.41 -2.97
N ARG A 403 12.12 26.03 -3.98
CA ARG A 403 11.77 25.03 -5.00
C ARG A 403 12.39 23.67 -4.73
N ILE A 404 13.33 23.56 -3.78
CA ILE A 404 13.96 22.30 -3.44
C ILE A 404 13.01 21.47 -2.57
N VAL A 405 12.86 20.19 -2.93
CA VAL A 405 12.16 19.19 -2.12
C VAL A 405 13.09 18.79 -0.96
N PRO A 406 12.60 18.68 0.29
CA PRO A 406 13.39 18.19 1.41
C PRO A 406 14.07 16.87 1.11
N TYR A 407 15.41 16.83 1.26
CA TYR A 407 16.20 15.66 0.91
C TYR A 407 17.24 15.32 1.97
N ASN A 408 17.64 14.06 2.02
CA ASN A 408 18.76 13.59 2.81
C ASN A 408 20.00 13.44 1.89
N ILE A 409 21.11 14.06 2.28
CA ILE A 409 22.34 14.10 1.46
C ILE A 409 22.87 12.68 1.20
N ASN A 410 22.89 11.82 2.21
CA ASN A 410 23.42 10.47 2.09
C ASN A 410 22.52 9.60 1.21
N LEU A 411 21.20 9.68 1.37
CA LEU A 411 20.25 9.00 0.51
C LEU A 411 20.40 9.46 -0.95
N LEU A 412 20.62 10.76 -1.18
CA LEU A 412 20.84 11.30 -2.53
C LEU A 412 22.15 10.81 -3.14
N LYS A 413 23.24 10.78 -2.36
CA LYS A 413 24.54 10.30 -2.83
C LYS A 413 24.51 8.79 -3.14
N THR A 414 23.84 8.00 -2.30
CA THR A 414 23.76 6.53 -2.43
C THR A 414 22.82 6.11 -3.55
N PHE A 415 21.59 6.63 -3.58
CA PHE A 415 20.58 6.18 -4.54
C PHE A 415 20.49 7.08 -5.78
N LYS A 416 20.97 8.32 -5.77
CA LYS A 416 20.94 9.24 -6.93
C LYS A 416 19.53 9.46 -7.51
N CYS A 417 18.52 9.31 -6.67
CA CYS A 417 17.11 9.43 -7.05
C CYS A 417 16.44 10.61 -6.34
N ASN A 418 15.41 11.17 -6.97
CA ASN A 418 14.47 12.07 -6.30
C ASN A 418 13.85 11.33 -5.11
N HIS A 419 13.79 12.03 -3.99
CA HIS A 419 13.13 11.55 -2.79
C HIS A 419 12.69 12.71 -1.91
N ASP A 420 11.69 12.46 -1.09
CA ASP A 420 11.08 13.42 -0.19
C ASP A 420 10.96 12.77 1.19
N VAL A 421 11.66 13.31 2.18
CA VAL A 421 11.65 12.80 3.55
C VAL A 421 10.89 13.79 4.43
N GLN A 422 9.92 13.30 5.18
CA GLN A 422 9.01 14.11 5.98
C GLN A 422 8.82 13.50 7.36
N ILE A 423 8.75 14.36 8.38
CA ILE A 423 8.32 13.94 9.71
C ILE A 423 6.80 13.83 9.73
N VAL A 424 6.29 12.73 10.26
CA VAL A 424 4.87 12.50 10.40
C VAL A 424 4.38 13.17 11.67
N THR A 425 3.69 14.29 11.51
CA THR A 425 3.01 14.99 12.60
C THR A 425 1.59 14.45 12.79
N ASP A 426 0.85 14.29 11.70
CA ASP A 426 -0.47 13.63 11.65
C ASP A 426 -0.37 12.26 10.95
N PRO A 427 -0.50 11.16 11.69
CA PRO A 427 -0.44 9.81 11.13
C PRO A 427 -1.65 9.45 10.27
N TRP A 428 -2.83 9.99 10.58
CA TRP A 428 -4.03 9.74 9.79
C TRP A 428 -3.90 10.41 8.43
N ALA A 429 -3.40 11.64 8.39
CA ALA A 429 -3.08 12.31 7.13
C ALA A 429 -2.03 11.53 6.30
N ALA A 430 -1.02 10.95 6.95
CA ALA A 430 -0.01 10.14 6.26
C ALA A 430 -0.59 8.82 5.71
N ALA A 431 -1.40 8.12 6.50
CA ALA A 431 -2.08 6.88 6.08
C ALA A 431 -3.10 7.14 4.96
N GLU A 432 -3.91 8.20 5.10
CA GLU A 432 -4.82 8.63 4.05
C GLU A 432 -4.06 9.07 2.81
N TYR A 433 -2.94 9.79 2.92
CA TYR A 433 -2.11 10.12 1.77
C TYR A 433 -1.66 8.87 1.01
N LEU A 434 -1.12 7.86 1.71
CA LEU A 434 -0.62 6.62 1.13
C LEU A 434 -1.70 5.85 0.34
N PHE A 435 -2.94 5.91 0.80
CA PHE A 435 -4.08 5.20 0.21
C PHE A 435 -5.10 6.08 -0.53
N SER A 436 -4.91 7.41 -0.55
CA SER A 436 -5.77 8.37 -1.28
C SER A 436 -5.70 8.17 -2.79
N TYR A 437 -4.64 7.51 -3.26
CA TYR A 437 -4.43 7.11 -4.65
C TYR A 437 -5.09 5.77 -5.03
N ILE A 438 -5.87 5.15 -4.14
CA ILE A 438 -6.81 4.09 -4.54
C ILE A 438 -7.83 4.78 -5.45
N SER A 439 -7.61 4.62 -6.77
CA SER A 439 -7.93 5.57 -7.84
C SER A 439 -9.42 5.87 -8.04
N LYS A 440 -9.75 6.78 -8.99
CA LYS A 440 -11.12 6.90 -9.55
C LYS A 440 -11.68 5.54 -10.02
N GLU A 441 -10.82 4.59 -10.36
CA GLU A 441 -11.21 3.23 -10.76
C GLU A 441 -11.76 2.43 -9.58
N ALA A 442 -11.34 2.74 -8.35
CA ALA A 442 -11.90 2.15 -7.13
C ALA A 442 -13.35 2.59 -6.86
N HIS A 443 -13.74 3.80 -7.29
CA HIS A 443 -15.14 4.23 -7.25
C HIS A 443 -15.98 3.45 -8.27
N MET A 444 -15.49 3.28 -9.51
CA MET A 444 -16.18 2.45 -10.51
C MET A 444 -16.27 0.98 -10.11
N GLU A 445 -15.24 0.46 -9.45
CA GLU A 445 -15.21 -0.87 -8.88
C GLU A 445 -16.25 -1.02 -7.76
N LYS A 446 -16.34 -0.03 -6.85
CA LYS A 446 -17.40 0.00 -5.83
C LYS A 446 -18.79 0.05 -6.45
N ASP A 447 -19.03 0.86 -7.48
CA ASP A 447 -20.33 0.95 -8.17
C ASP A 447 -20.70 -0.36 -8.89
N LEU A 448 -19.72 -0.98 -9.55
CA LEU A 448 -19.88 -2.30 -10.17
C LEU A 448 -20.24 -3.35 -9.11
N VAL A 449 -19.60 -3.29 -7.95
CA VAL A 449 -19.80 -4.21 -6.83
C VAL A 449 -21.14 -4.02 -6.15
N GLN A 450 -21.57 -2.77 -5.95
CA GLN A 450 -22.91 -2.46 -5.44
C GLN A 450 -24.00 -2.94 -6.40
N LYS A 451 -23.79 -2.89 -7.72
CA LYS A 451 -24.74 -3.47 -8.69
C LYS A 451 -24.84 -5.00 -8.57
N LEU A 452 -23.79 -5.68 -8.10
CA LEU A 452 -23.84 -7.13 -7.82
C LEU A 452 -24.61 -7.45 -6.53
N ALA A 453 -24.61 -6.53 -5.55
CA ALA A 453 -25.34 -6.68 -4.30
C ALA A 453 -26.84 -6.94 -4.51
N GLY A 454 -27.41 -6.43 -5.62
CA GLY A 454 -28.81 -6.63 -5.99
C GLY A 454 -29.07 -7.91 -6.81
N CYS A 455 -28.06 -8.70 -7.12
CA CYS A 455 -28.23 -9.95 -7.88
C CYS A 455 -28.64 -11.10 -6.95
N THR A 456 -29.82 -11.66 -7.18
CA THR A 456 -30.24 -12.92 -6.56
C THR A 456 -29.66 -14.10 -7.35
N CYS A 457 -29.24 -15.15 -6.65
CA CYS A 457 -28.73 -16.38 -7.26
C CYS A 457 -29.40 -17.58 -6.60
N SER A 458 -29.99 -18.45 -7.41
CA SER A 458 -30.70 -19.64 -6.94
C SER A 458 -29.79 -20.87 -6.82
N THR A 459 -28.55 -20.78 -7.32
CA THR A 459 -27.53 -21.84 -7.20
C THR A 459 -26.12 -21.28 -7.00
N VAL A 460 -25.21 -22.11 -6.46
CA VAL A 460 -23.77 -21.80 -6.36
C VAL A 460 -23.15 -21.54 -7.73
N GLU A 461 -23.60 -22.24 -8.77
CA GLU A 461 -23.07 -22.07 -10.13
C GLU A 461 -23.48 -20.74 -10.76
N GLU A 462 -24.70 -20.27 -10.50
CA GLU A 462 -25.13 -18.92 -10.86
C GLU A 462 -24.32 -17.86 -10.10
N ALA A 463 -24.09 -18.08 -8.80
CA ALA A 463 -23.26 -17.20 -7.99
C ALA A 463 -21.83 -17.10 -8.55
N ARG A 464 -21.24 -18.24 -8.93
CA ARG A 464 -19.93 -18.31 -9.59
C ARG A 464 -19.88 -17.48 -10.87
N LYS A 465 -20.89 -17.61 -11.74
CA LYS A 465 -20.98 -16.86 -13.00
C LYS A 465 -21.08 -15.35 -12.75
N VAL A 466 -21.91 -14.93 -11.80
CA VAL A 466 -22.06 -13.52 -11.41
C VAL A 466 -20.76 -12.94 -10.87
N LEU A 467 -20.08 -13.67 -9.98
CA LEU A 467 -18.81 -13.26 -9.38
C LEU A 467 -17.65 -13.24 -10.37
N LEU A 468 -17.61 -14.19 -11.31
CA LEU A 468 -16.64 -14.16 -12.41
C LEU A 468 -16.88 -12.96 -13.33
N LYS A 469 -18.14 -12.65 -13.65
CA LYS A 469 -18.50 -11.47 -14.45
C LYS A 469 -18.05 -10.18 -13.77
N ALA A 470 -18.23 -10.10 -12.45
CA ALA A 470 -17.76 -8.99 -11.63
C ALA A 470 -16.24 -8.81 -11.69
N GLY A 471 -15.49 -9.85 -11.32
CA GLY A 471 -14.03 -9.77 -11.33
C GLY A 471 -13.47 -9.53 -12.74
N ASN A 472 -14.09 -10.09 -13.78
CA ASN A 472 -13.67 -9.81 -15.15
C ASN A 472 -13.95 -8.37 -15.58
N ALA A 473 -15.05 -7.77 -15.13
CA ALA A 473 -15.32 -6.36 -15.37
C ALA A 473 -14.25 -5.49 -14.68
N VAL A 474 -13.87 -5.79 -13.43
CA VAL A 474 -12.75 -5.13 -12.73
C VAL A 474 -11.46 -5.19 -13.57
N LEU A 475 -11.08 -6.39 -14.00
CA LEU A 475 -9.87 -6.60 -14.81
C LEU A 475 -9.91 -5.79 -16.12
N SER A 476 -11.10 -5.64 -16.72
CA SER A 476 -11.26 -4.95 -18.01
C SER A 476 -11.23 -3.42 -17.89
N HIS A 477 -11.52 -2.85 -16.72
CA HIS A 477 -11.54 -1.39 -16.52
C HIS A 477 -10.20 -0.83 -16.05
N ARG A 478 -9.27 -1.68 -15.60
CA ARG A 478 -7.96 -1.26 -15.10
C ARG A 478 -7.01 -0.93 -16.24
N GLN A 479 -6.38 0.24 -16.16
CA GLN A 479 -5.28 0.61 -17.04
C GLN A 479 -3.95 0.23 -16.36
N ILE A 480 -3.12 -0.55 -17.05
CA ILE A 480 -1.86 -1.07 -16.52
C ILE A 480 -0.75 -0.80 -17.55
N GLY A 481 0.34 -0.17 -17.10
CA GLY A 481 1.54 0.06 -17.93
C GLY A 481 2.35 -1.23 -18.14
N LYS A 482 3.21 -1.27 -19.17
CA LYS A 482 3.99 -2.49 -19.49
C LYS A 482 4.93 -2.89 -18.34
N VAL A 483 5.56 -1.94 -17.67
CA VAL A 483 6.42 -2.19 -16.50
C VAL A 483 5.61 -2.75 -15.32
N GLU A 484 4.44 -2.18 -15.03
CA GLU A 484 3.52 -2.71 -14.01
C GLU A 484 3.05 -4.13 -14.37
N ALA A 485 2.71 -4.39 -15.63
CA ALA A 485 2.31 -5.74 -16.07
C ALA A 485 3.42 -6.77 -15.80
N VAL A 486 4.66 -6.45 -16.18
CA VAL A 486 5.82 -7.30 -15.90
C VAL A 486 6.05 -7.44 -14.40
N TRP A 487 5.90 -6.37 -13.62
CA TRP A 487 5.99 -6.39 -12.16
C TRP A 487 5.02 -7.39 -11.52
N LEU A 488 3.77 -7.39 -12.00
CA LEU A 488 2.72 -8.28 -11.54
C LEU A 488 2.98 -9.75 -11.92
N ILE A 489 3.39 -10.02 -13.17
CA ILE A 489 3.75 -11.37 -13.65
C ILE A 489 4.94 -11.93 -12.86
N LEU A 490 5.98 -11.12 -12.65
CA LEU A 490 7.15 -11.49 -11.86
C LEU A 490 6.84 -11.76 -10.38
N GLY A 491 5.64 -11.41 -9.91
CA GLY A 491 5.23 -11.60 -8.53
C GLY A 491 5.92 -10.64 -7.57
N ILE A 492 6.42 -9.49 -8.06
CA ILE A 492 7.09 -8.49 -7.21
C ILE A 492 6.01 -7.78 -6.40
N PRO A 493 6.09 -7.70 -5.05
CA PRO A 493 5.01 -7.12 -4.23
C PRO A 493 4.64 -5.68 -4.60
N LEU A 494 3.36 -5.31 -4.45
CA LEU A 494 2.90 -3.91 -4.55
C LEU A 494 2.95 -3.18 -3.21
N TYR A 495 3.00 -3.92 -2.10
CA TYR A 495 3.26 -3.39 -0.77
C TYR A 495 3.93 -4.49 0.06
N ARG A 496 4.63 -4.09 1.12
CA ARG A 496 5.21 -4.98 2.13
C ARG A 496 5.32 -4.23 3.44
N CYS A 497 5.41 -4.96 4.53
CA CYS A 497 5.66 -4.41 5.85
C CYS A 497 6.56 -5.36 6.65
N SER A 498 7.22 -4.82 7.68
CA SER A 498 8.06 -5.59 8.60
C SER A 498 7.25 -6.52 9.51
N MET A 499 5.96 -6.25 9.69
CA MET A 499 5.08 -7.03 10.57
C MET A 499 4.15 -7.95 9.79
N ALA A 500 4.10 -9.22 10.19
CA ALA A 500 3.08 -10.15 9.70
C ALA A 500 1.71 -9.82 10.30
N THR A 501 0.63 -10.33 9.72
CA THR A 501 -0.75 -10.04 10.17
C THR A 501 -1.56 -11.32 10.35
N THR A 502 -2.31 -11.39 11.44
CA THR A 502 -3.35 -12.39 11.70
C THR A 502 -4.71 -11.71 11.61
N HIS A 503 -5.67 -12.31 10.90
CA HIS A 503 -7.05 -11.83 10.87
C HIS A 503 -7.94 -12.68 11.78
N LEU A 504 -8.68 -12.04 12.67
CA LEU A 504 -9.64 -12.66 13.57
C LEU A 504 -11.06 -12.42 13.05
N TYR A 505 -11.78 -13.51 12.84
CA TYR A 505 -13.21 -13.49 12.57
C TYR A 505 -13.92 -13.68 13.89
N ILE A 506 -14.37 -12.59 14.50
CA ILE A 506 -15.13 -12.60 15.76
C ILE A 506 -16.56 -12.25 15.40
N SER A 507 -17.48 -13.14 15.76
CA SER A 507 -18.92 -13.04 15.53
C SER A 507 -19.64 -13.44 16.83
N LEU A 508 -20.77 -12.80 17.12
CA LEU A 508 -21.70 -13.32 18.11
C LEU A 508 -22.12 -14.73 17.69
N PRO A 509 -22.47 -15.62 18.64
CA PRO A 509 -22.87 -16.99 18.33
C PRO A 509 -23.98 -17.09 17.27
N SER A 510 -24.93 -16.15 17.29
CA SER A 510 -26.01 -16.05 16.31
C SER A 510 -25.55 -15.80 14.87
N TYR A 511 -24.32 -15.32 14.68
CA TYR A 511 -23.70 -15.05 13.38
C TYR A 511 -22.53 -16.00 13.06
N GLU A 512 -22.28 -17.03 13.88
CA GLU A 512 -21.07 -17.85 13.76
C GLU A 512 -21.11 -18.81 12.55
N ASP A 513 -20.47 -18.41 11.45
CA ASP A 513 -20.25 -19.25 10.28
C ASP A 513 -19.07 -20.23 10.53
N ARG A 514 -19.38 -21.48 10.87
CA ARG A 514 -18.37 -22.54 11.02
C ARG A 514 -18.02 -23.18 9.67
N ILE A 515 -16.74 -23.48 9.46
CA ILE A 515 -16.24 -24.04 8.18
C ILE A 515 -16.11 -25.55 8.32
N LEU A 516 -16.69 -26.35 7.43
CA LEU A 516 -16.44 -27.80 7.40
C LEU A 516 -15.05 -28.12 6.81
N LYS A 517 -14.37 -29.12 7.39
CA LYS A 517 -13.06 -29.62 6.93
C LYS A 517 -13.13 -30.27 5.54
N ASN A 518 -14.27 -30.89 5.21
CA ASN A 518 -14.54 -31.53 3.92
C ASN A 518 -15.94 -31.12 3.43
N VAL A 519 -16.14 -31.14 2.12
CA VAL A 519 -17.38 -30.66 1.46
C VAL A 519 -18.37 -31.80 1.22
N ASN A 520 -17.93 -33.05 1.35
CA ASN A 520 -18.74 -34.25 1.15
C ASN A 520 -19.13 -34.88 2.50
N PHE A 521 -20.04 -34.25 3.23
CA PHE A 521 -20.61 -34.83 4.45
C PHE A 521 -22.12 -35.03 4.31
N ASN A 522 -22.63 -36.05 4.99
CA ASN A 522 -24.06 -36.16 5.24
C ASN A 522 -24.42 -35.12 6.32
N ILE A 523 -25.35 -34.21 6.01
CA ILE A 523 -25.78 -33.13 6.91
C ILE A 523 -26.32 -33.70 8.23
N ASP A 524 -26.93 -34.89 8.18
CA ASP A 524 -27.50 -35.56 9.35
C ASP A 524 -26.44 -36.20 10.28
N CYS A 525 -25.16 -36.15 9.91
CA CYS A 525 -24.05 -36.78 10.64
C CYS A 525 -22.92 -35.80 11.00
N ILE A 526 -23.14 -34.49 10.90
CA ILE A 526 -22.12 -33.48 11.21
C ILE A 526 -21.86 -33.46 12.72
N THR A 527 -20.58 -33.57 13.09
CA THR A 527 -20.07 -33.48 14.45
C THR A 527 -19.16 -32.24 14.61
N GLU A 528 -18.82 -31.88 15.85
CA GLU A 528 -17.88 -30.77 16.12
C GLU A 528 -16.50 -30.98 15.46
N ASP A 529 -16.06 -32.24 15.34
CA ASP A 529 -14.80 -32.60 14.70
C ASP A 529 -14.79 -32.38 13.18
N ASP A 530 -15.95 -32.20 12.56
CA ASP A 530 -16.04 -31.92 11.13
C ASP A 530 -15.76 -30.45 10.80
N PHE A 531 -15.67 -29.56 11.79
CA PHE A 531 -15.39 -28.14 11.59
C PHE A 531 -13.90 -27.79 11.70
N VAL A 532 -13.44 -26.88 10.85
CA VAL A 532 -12.10 -26.30 10.91
C VAL A 532 -11.97 -25.52 12.22
N THR A 533 -11.03 -25.94 13.05
CA THR A 533 -10.74 -25.30 14.33
C THR A 533 -10.29 -23.85 14.10
N THR A 534 -11.00 -22.89 14.68
CA THR A 534 -10.67 -21.46 14.63
C THR A 534 -9.56 -21.13 15.63
N ILE A 535 -8.94 -19.96 15.48
CA ILE A 535 -7.96 -19.48 16.47
C ILE A 535 -8.62 -19.21 17.83
N ILE A 536 -9.88 -18.79 17.86
CA ILE A 536 -10.66 -18.56 19.09
C ILE A 536 -10.83 -19.88 19.85
N HIS A 537 -11.19 -20.95 19.14
CA HIS A 537 -11.29 -22.28 19.73
C HIS A 537 -9.94 -22.82 20.22
N ARG A 538 -8.83 -22.54 19.50
CA ARG A 538 -7.49 -22.92 20.00
C ARG A 538 -7.11 -22.14 21.25
N TYR A 539 -7.47 -20.86 21.30
CA TYR A 539 -7.24 -19.99 22.43
C TYR A 539 -8.00 -20.45 23.68
N SER A 540 -9.26 -20.90 23.55
CA SER A 540 -10.01 -21.46 24.68
C SER A 540 -9.38 -22.74 25.24
N GLN A 541 -8.65 -23.48 24.41
CA GLN A 541 -7.95 -24.73 24.77
C GLN A 541 -6.50 -24.55 25.24
N ARG A 542 -6.00 -23.31 25.42
CA ARG A 542 -4.62 -23.04 25.86
C ARG A 542 -4.30 -23.68 27.22
N PRO A 543 -3.06 -24.06 27.54
CA PRO A 543 -2.76 -24.64 28.86
C PRO A 543 -2.94 -23.62 29.98
N SER A 544 -3.28 -24.10 31.18
CA SER A 544 -3.40 -23.24 32.39
C SER A 544 -2.03 -22.93 33.02
N ILE A 545 -0.99 -23.68 32.65
CA ILE A 545 0.38 -23.52 33.14
C ILE A 545 1.32 -23.38 31.94
N PRO A 546 2.25 -22.40 31.94
CA PRO A 546 2.46 -21.40 33.00
C PRO A 546 1.36 -20.33 33.04
N GLU A 547 1.19 -19.68 34.18
CA GLU A 547 0.12 -18.70 34.45
C GLU A 547 0.06 -17.58 33.39
N VAL A 548 1.22 -17.16 32.88
CA VAL A 548 1.31 -16.18 31.78
C VAL A 548 0.47 -16.57 30.56
N ILE A 549 0.44 -17.86 30.20
CA ILE A 549 -0.33 -18.37 29.06
C ILE A 549 -1.83 -18.38 29.37
N ASN A 550 -2.20 -18.73 30.61
CA ASN A 550 -3.59 -18.70 31.05
C ASN A 550 -4.18 -17.29 30.96
N ASN A 551 -3.38 -16.28 31.30
CA ASN A 551 -3.78 -14.88 31.40
C ASN A 551 -3.62 -14.08 30.09
N LEU A 552 -3.27 -14.74 28.99
CA LEU A 552 -3.28 -14.13 27.66
C LEU A 552 -4.70 -13.72 27.30
N THR A 553 -4.86 -12.55 26.70
CA THR A 553 -6.06 -12.19 25.93
C THR A 553 -6.05 -12.89 24.57
N LEU A 554 -7.19 -12.91 23.88
CA LEU A 554 -7.25 -13.43 22.50
C LEU A 554 -6.33 -12.63 21.57
N PHE A 555 -6.24 -11.31 21.77
CA PHE A 555 -5.32 -10.45 21.02
C PHE A 555 -3.88 -10.89 21.22
N GLU A 556 -3.42 -10.98 22.48
CA GLU A 556 -2.03 -11.37 22.82
C GLU A 556 -1.70 -12.78 22.28
N PHE A 557 -2.64 -13.71 22.39
CA PHE A 557 -2.49 -15.05 21.82
C PHE A 557 -2.32 -15.03 20.29
N ALA A 558 -3.11 -14.21 19.59
CA ALA A 558 -3.06 -14.08 18.13
C ALA A 558 -1.82 -13.33 17.61
N VAL A 559 -1.24 -12.45 18.43
CA VAL A 559 0.04 -11.79 18.17
C VAL A 559 1.17 -12.82 18.16
N TRP A 560 1.19 -13.70 19.17
CA TRP A 560 2.37 -14.52 19.47
C TRP A 560 2.30 -15.97 19.00
N PHE A 561 1.12 -16.56 18.81
CA PHE A 561 1.01 -18.00 18.54
C PHE A 561 0.35 -18.32 17.18
N SER A 562 0.83 -19.40 16.55
CA SER A 562 0.16 -20.05 15.41
C SER A 562 0.19 -21.56 15.52
N THR A 563 -0.75 -22.24 14.86
CA THR A 563 -0.75 -23.70 14.74
C THR A 563 0.59 -24.21 14.22
N ASP A 564 1.16 -25.21 14.90
CA ASP A 564 2.33 -25.93 14.41
C ASP A 564 1.87 -27.16 13.62
N TYR A 565 2.15 -27.16 12.31
CA TYR A 565 1.78 -28.25 11.39
C TYR A 565 2.95 -29.21 11.13
N SER A 566 4.08 -29.10 11.83
CA SER A 566 5.20 -30.03 11.65
C SER A 566 4.80 -31.45 12.06
N ASP A 567 4.98 -32.41 11.16
CA ASP A 567 4.76 -33.84 11.45
C ASP A 567 5.66 -34.26 12.61
N SER A 568 5.04 -34.75 13.68
CA SER A 568 5.68 -35.21 14.92
C SER A 568 6.31 -36.60 14.74
N THR A 569 7.14 -36.80 13.71
CA THR A 569 7.81 -38.09 13.45
C THR A 569 9.15 -38.25 14.18
N HIS A 570 9.56 -37.28 14.99
CA HIS A 570 10.76 -37.37 15.81
C HIS A 570 10.42 -37.25 17.30
N GLU A 571 10.84 -38.25 18.08
CA GLU A 571 10.70 -38.39 19.55
C GLU A 571 11.43 -37.29 20.38
N ASP A 572 11.82 -36.17 19.76
CA ASP A 572 12.50 -35.03 20.40
C ASP A 572 11.51 -34.01 20.99
N ASP A 573 10.38 -34.48 21.53
CA ASP A 573 9.31 -33.65 22.11
C ASP A 573 9.51 -33.36 23.61
N GLN A 574 10.53 -33.94 24.23
CA GLN A 574 10.82 -33.76 25.65
C GLN A 574 11.84 -32.63 25.84
N ASN A 575 11.34 -31.49 26.35
CA ASN A 575 12.08 -30.27 26.72
C ASN A 575 12.39 -29.24 25.62
N ASP A 576 11.34 -28.64 25.03
CA ASP A 576 11.44 -27.21 24.71
C ASP A 576 11.46 -26.45 26.07
N SER A 577 12.63 -26.30 26.68
CA SER A 577 12.78 -25.48 27.89
C SER A 577 12.51 -24.01 27.53
N PHE A 578 11.54 -23.39 28.17
CA PHE A 578 11.27 -21.95 28.06
C PHE A 578 11.04 -21.37 29.45
N THR A 579 11.36 -20.09 29.62
CA THR A 579 11.04 -19.32 30.83
C THR A 579 10.08 -18.20 30.50
N ILE A 580 9.39 -17.69 31.53
CA ILE A 580 8.52 -16.52 31.38
C ILE A 580 9.39 -15.30 31.11
N ASN A 581 9.00 -14.48 30.12
CA ASN A 581 9.64 -13.19 29.91
C ASN A 581 9.04 -12.15 30.87
N PRO A 582 9.81 -11.59 31.81
CA PRO A 582 9.30 -10.58 32.73
C PRO A 582 8.90 -9.27 32.03
N LEU A 583 9.36 -9.04 30.79
CA LEU A 583 9.12 -7.81 30.03
C LEU A 583 7.96 -7.91 29.04
N TRP A 584 7.24 -9.04 28.97
CA TRP A 584 6.28 -9.34 27.88
C TRP A 584 5.08 -8.40 27.73
N ARG A 585 4.85 -7.52 28.71
CA ARG A 585 3.85 -6.42 28.66
C ARG A 585 4.47 -5.03 28.77
N SER A 586 5.79 -4.95 28.92
CA SER A 586 6.54 -3.69 28.97
C SER A 586 6.81 -3.14 27.57
N SER A 587 6.87 -4.00 26.55
CA SER A 587 7.04 -3.64 25.14
C SER A 587 6.29 -4.62 24.25
N TYR A 588 5.83 -4.15 23.08
CA TYR A 588 5.13 -5.00 22.11
C TYR A 588 6.05 -6.06 21.47
N ASP A 589 7.36 -5.81 21.41
CA ASP A 589 8.34 -6.73 20.84
C ASP A 589 8.78 -7.84 21.81
N GLU A 590 8.28 -7.82 23.04
CA GLU A 590 8.68 -8.77 24.09
C GLU A 590 7.72 -9.98 24.11
N PRO A 591 8.16 -11.18 23.72
CA PRO A 591 7.32 -12.37 23.71
C PRO A 591 6.96 -12.84 25.13
N PRO A 592 5.83 -13.54 25.34
CA PRO A 592 5.46 -14.06 26.67
C PRO A 592 6.44 -15.13 27.19
N LEU A 593 7.03 -15.93 26.29
CA LEU A 593 8.01 -16.96 26.64
C LEU A 593 9.37 -16.64 26.01
N LEU A 594 10.44 -16.72 26.80
CA LEU A 594 11.82 -16.57 26.34
C LEU A 594 12.29 -17.84 25.64
N LYS A 595 12.99 -17.65 24.52
CA LYS A 595 13.66 -18.71 23.77
C LYS A 595 14.95 -19.11 24.50
N MET A 596 14.96 -20.28 25.15
CA MET A 596 16.16 -20.81 25.82
C MET A 596 16.93 -21.85 24.98
N SER A 597 16.39 -22.27 23.85
CA SER A 597 17.00 -23.24 22.95
C SER A 597 17.02 -22.72 21.51
N ARG A 598 17.57 -23.50 20.56
CA ARG A 598 17.49 -23.16 19.13
C ARG A 598 16.05 -23.13 18.62
N ARG A 599 15.14 -23.88 19.25
CA ARG A 599 13.72 -23.98 18.86
C ARG A 599 12.91 -22.87 19.53
N LEU A 600 11.87 -22.40 18.84
CA LEU A 600 10.91 -21.46 19.42
C LEU A 600 10.00 -22.18 20.42
N PRO A 601 9.57 -21.50 21.51
CA PRO A 601 8.65 -22.08 22.49
C PRO A 601 7.37 -22.65 21.85
N ARG A 602 6.89 -23.77 22.38
CA ARG A 602 5.64 -24.41 21.99
C ARG A 602 4.74 -24.59 23.20
N ILE A 603 3.44 -24.47 22.98
CA ILE A 603 2.41 -24.83 23.96
C ILE A 603 1.55 -25.96 23.38
N LYS A 604 1.16 -26.88 24.25
CA LYS A 604 0.25 -27.99 23.90
C LYS A 604 -1.16 -27.62 24.35
N LEU A 605 -2.12 -27.67 23.42
CA LEU A 605 -3.53 -27.43 23.72
C LEU A 605 -4.18 -28.67 24.36
N ALA A 606 -5.34 -28.49 24.98
CA ALA A 606 -6.12 -29.62 25.53
C ALA A 606 -6.52 -30.67 24.47
N SER A 607 -6.58 -30.28 23.19
CA SER A 607 -6.82 -31.16 22.04
C SER A 607 -5.56 -31.89 21.53
N ASP A 608 -4.47 -31.85 22.28
CA ASP A 608 -3.12 -32.29 21.89
C ASP A 608 -2.49 -31.55 20.70
N GLN A 609 -3.22 -30.65 20.04
CA GLN A 609 -2.68 -29.78 19.00
C GLN A 609 -1.59 -28.85 19.58
N LYS A 610 -0.48 -28.71 18.86
CA LYS A 610 0.62 -27.82 19.24
C LYS A 610 0.46 -26.44 18.62
N MET A 611 0.76 -25.42 19.41
CA MET A 611 0.90 -24.04 18.96
C MET A 611 2.35 -23.61 19.16
N ARG A 612 2.92 -22.95 18.15
CA ARG A 612 4.28 -22.43 18.18
C ARG A 612 4.26 -20.92 18.38
N GLN A 613 5.10 -20.43 19.29
CA GLN A 613 5.33 -19.01 19.48
C GLN A 613 6.17 -18.45 18.32
N HIS A 614 5.88 -17.22 17.90
CA HIS A 614 6.68 -16.48 16.93
C HIS A 614 7.89 -15.81 17.56
N GLU A 615 8.92 -15.58 16.75
CA GLU A 615 10.09 -14.78 17.15
C GLU A 615 9.77 -13.28 17.13
N ASN A 616 8.96 -12.85 16.17
CA ASN A 616 8.49 -11.46 16.03
C ASN A 616 6.97 -11.42 16.16
N PRO A 617 6.42 -10.38 16.79
CA PRO A 617 4.98 -10.24 16.98
C PRO A 617 4.24 -10.00 15.65
N LYS A 618 2.95 -10.36 15.62
CA LYS A 618 2.06 -10.12 14.48
C LYS A 618 1.04 -9.03 14.78
N CYS A 619 0.77 -8.15 13.82
CA CYS A 619 -0.42 -7.32 13.84
C CYS A 619 -1.69 -8.18 13.86
N VAL A 620 -2.67 -7.76 14.65
CA VAL A 620 -4.00 -8.37 14.64
C VAL A 620 -4.97 -7.46 13.91
N THR A 621 -5.68 -8.01 12.94
CA THR A 621 -6.82 -7.35 12.30
C THR A 621 -8.09 -8.12 12.63
N PHE A 622 -9.23 -7.45 12.71
CA PHE A 622 -10.53 -8.10 12.87
C PHE A 622 -11.58 -7.32 12.08
N THR A 623 -12.72 -7.96 11.79
CA THR A 623 -13.83 -7.31 11.10
C THR A 623 -14.90 -6.95 12.13
N CYS A 624 -15.18 -5.65 12.31
CA CYS A 624 -16.36 -5.17 13.03
C CYS A 624 -17.48 -5.01 12.00
N LEU A 625 -18.62 -5.66 12.22
CA LEU A 625 -19.83 -5.33 11.45
C LEU A 625 -20.33 -3.99 11.98
N HIS A 626 -19.99 -2.89 11.28
CA HIS A 626 -20.19 -1.51 11.76
C HIS A 626 -21.66 -1.15 12.05
N ASP A 627 -22.62 -1.92 11.53
CA ASP A 627 -24.05 -1.68 11.69
C ASP A 627 -24.64 -2.37 12.94
N ASP A 628 -23.85 -3.15 13.69
CA ASP A 628 -24.27 -3.86 14.90
C ASP A 628 -23.37 -3.51 16.10
N THR A 629 -23.84 -2.60 16.94
CA THR A 629 -23.15 -2.16 18.15
C THR A 629 -22.84 -3.33 19.10
N ALA A 630 -23.73 -4.32 19.21
CA ALA A 630 -23.54 -5.45 20.09
C ALA A 630 -22.40 -6.34 19.60
N GLN A 631 -22.34 -6.61 18.29
CA GLN A 631 -21.23 -7.31 17.67
C GLN A 631 -19.89 -6.62 17.93
N CYS A 632 -19.86 -5.29 17.80
CA CYS A 632 -18.64 -4.53 18.03
C CYS A 632 -18.19 -4.56 19.50
N ILE A 633 -19.11 -4.42 20.46
CA ILE A 633 -18.79 -4.56 21.89
C ILE A 633 -18.27 -5.97 22.18
N TYR A 634 -18.97 -7.01 21.72
CA TYR A 634 -18.56 -8.40 21.92
C TYR A 634 -17.16 -8.68 21.37
N SER A 635 -16.84 -8.15 20.19
CA SER A 635 -15.51 -8.27 19.57
C SER A 635 -14.43 -7.61 20.43
N ILE A 636 -14.70 -6.43 20.97
CA ILE A 636 -13.77 -5.71 21.86
C ILE A 636 -13.54 -6.50 23.16
N LEU A 637 -14.61 -7.03 23.77
CA LEU A 637 -14.51 -7.86 24.98
C LEU A 637 -13.64 -9.10 24.72
N CYS A 638 -13.93 -9.84 23.65
CA CYS A 638 -13.15 -11.02 23.27
C CYS A 638 -11.66 -10.69 23.07
N LEU A 639 -11.35 -9.56 22.43
CA LEU A 639 -9.97 -9.19 22.16
C LEU A 639 -9.18 -8.83 23.41
N ASN A 640 -9.81 -8.20 24.40
CA ASN A 640 -9.11 -7.51 25.49
C ASN A 640 -9.30 -8.16 26.87
N ILE A 641 -10.25 -9.08 27.03
CA ILE A 641 -10.51 -9.77 28.30
C ILE A 641 -10.15 -11.24 28.14
N PRO A 642 -9.30 -11.82 29.03
CA PRO A 642 -9.05 -13.25 29.03
C PRO A 642 -10.34 -14.04 29.26
N PHE A 643 -10.57 -15.09 28.46
CA PHE A 643 -11.75 -15.95 28.57
C PHE A 643 -11.42 -17.40 28.17
N ARG A 644 -12.26 -18.34 28.58
CA ARG A 644 -12.28 -19.73 28.13
C ARG A 644 -13.55 -20.02 27.33
N ASP A 645 -14.67 -19.45 27.75
CA ASP A 645 -15.94 -19.50 27.05
C ASP A 645 -16.56 -18.09 27.00
N ALA A 646 -16.39 -17.40 25.87
CA ALA A 646 -16.90 -16.04 25.69
C ALA A 646 -18.43 -15.96 25.76
N VAL A 647 -19.14 -17.02 25.41
CA VAL A 647 -20.61 -17.05 25.44
C VAL A 647 -21.09 -17.13 26.88
N GLN A 648 -20.50 -18.03 27.66
CA GLN A 648 -20.84 -18.15 29.07
C GLN A 648 -20.41 -16.91 29.86
N GLU A 649 -19.18 -16.42 29.64
CA GLU A 649 -18.57 -15.36 30.45
C GLU A 649 -19.08 -13.96 30.10
N PHE A 650 -19.39 -13.66 28.83
CA PHE A 650 -19.83 -12.32 28.42
C PHE A 650 -21.32 -12.20 28.13
N LEU A 651 -21.98 -13.30 27.73
CA LEU A 651 -23.41 -13.31 27.37
C LEU A 651 -24.28 -14.03 28.40
N GLY A 652 -23.69 -14.56 29.49
CA GLY A 652 -24.43 -15.25 30.55
C GLY A 652 -25.05 -16.58 30.11
N GLY A 653 -24.55 -17.18 29.03
CA GLY A 653 -25.01 -18.49 28.54
C GLY A 653 -26.38 -18.49 27.85
N GLN A 654 -26.97 -17.34 27.53
CA GLN A 654 -28.17 -17.28 26.68
C GLN A 654 -27.75 -17.41 25.21
N GLN A 655 -28.09 -18.55 24.58
CA GLN A 655 -27.99 -18.79 23.14
C GLN A 655 -29.22 -18.28 22.39
#